data_AF-A0A9R1B2K6-F1
#
_entry.id   AF-A0A9R1B2K6-F1
#
_cell.length_a   1.000
_cell.length_b   1.000
_cell.length_c   1.000
_cell.angle_alpha   90.00
_cell.angle_beta   90.00
_cell.angle_gamma   90.00
#
_symmetry.space_group_name_H-M   'P 1'
#
loop_
_entity.id
_entity.type
_entity.pdbx_description
1 polymer ?
#
loop_
_entity_poly.entity_id
_entity_poly.type
_entity_poly.pdbx_seq_one_letter_code
_entity_poly.pdbx_strand_id
1 'polypeptide(L)'
;MGGKTLQVSGFPATVNADHVKDLLERIVGVDNVCAVKLRPPKNNSANSRSFAIVQFQTEAHASLVVNAARGNALRSGSNYLKVRPAERDIVLRPRTTIFNLRGATLHFGCLLRERVLSVLWSGTDVSAEFGFAMKKIDFCLTYKLKKYRLELSYESIWEIQLHDPPGSQKKFLLIQVLAAPKIYEQNLQHSGSMYDDPLFNYFRDDTDDQWTRTTDFTPLASIGQSYILCLELPHDCDLPNIQEYFVYYKEHKCDFHCHRGHSYSSNTCFAPIVKSLYFTDIPYEILFKINHMVQNGTLSGPTLDDNFYRLVSPGYVCIDHIKRALENMSYLKKTCLNPTNWLSEQYKEIKRSRYMLTSPNIALDDDGLVYVYRVQITPAKVYFYGPEINVSNRVVRNYADDLDNFLRISFVDEDCEKLRSTDLSPRSAPGNNARRTALYNRILSVLSNGITIGNKHFEFLAFSSSQLRDNSAWMFASRPGLSASDIREWMGNFRNIRNVAKYAARLGQSFSASTETLKVHKYEVHVIPDIKNGTKYVFSDGIGTISADFADEVSKKCKLARFTPSAFQIRYGGYKGVVAIDPTSHWKLSLRGSMSKFPSDNITLDVLAYSKYQPCFLNRQLITLLSTLGVRDNIFELKQQEVVKQLNRMVTEPQAAIDAIELMPMGEITNVVKELLLCGYKPDVEPYLSMILQTFRASKLLELKTKSRIFIPEGRAMMGCLDETRTLKYGEVFIQASNSANDSDKFVVTGKVVVAKNPCLHPGDIRILEAVYTPVLDHMVNCVVFPQQGPSLILTSVQEVILMGTYILFHGTQISFQLVWWHLWTILQHQQKH
;
A
#
# COMPACT_ATOMS: atom_id res chain seq x y z
N MET A 1 28.29 -22.85 23.14
CA MET A 1 27.87 -21.67 22.36
C MET A 1 28.83 -21.51 21.19
N GLY A 2 28.57 -22.19 20.07
CA GLY A 2 29.27 -21.94 18.82
C GLY A 2 28.33 -21.22 17.88
N GLY A 3 28.68 -20.02 17.44
CA GLY A 3 27.98 -19.35 16.34
C GLY A 3 28.63 -19.73 15.01
N LYS A 4 27.92 -19.56 13.90
CA LYS A 4 28.50 -19.68 12.55
C LYS A 4 29.45 -18.51 12.21
N THR A 5 29.52 -17.50 13.07
CA THR A 5 30.29 -16.28 12.86
C THR A 5 31.37 -16.10 13.92
N LEU A 6 32.58 -15.80 13.46
CA LEU A 6 33.77 -15.64 14.29
C LEU A 6 34.41 -14.26 14.07
N GLN A 7 35.02 -13.72 15.11
CA GLN A 7 35.93 -12.60 15.02
C GLN A 7 37.37 -13.12 15.03
N VAL A 8 38.10 -12.91 13.94
CA VAL A 8 39.51 -13.28 13.75
C VAL A 8 40.37 -12.03 13.84
N SER A 9 41.33 -12.00 14.75
CA SER A 9 42.17 -10.83 15.06
C SER A 9 43.65 -11.14 14.88
N GLY A 10 44.42 -10.16 14.40
CA GLY A 10 45.88 -10.30 14.18
C GLY A 10 46.34 -10.06 12.75
N PHE A 11 45.47 -9.56 11.86
CA PHE A 11 45.84 -9.25 10.48
C PHE A 11 46.71 -7.97 10.41
N PRO A 12 47.74 -7.94 9.55
CA PRO A 12 48.41 -6.71 9.16
C PRO A 12 47.43 -5.68 8.57
N ALA A 13 47.72 -4.38 8.73
CA ALA A 13 46.86 -3.31 8.23
C ALA A 13 46.77 -3.23 6.69
N THR A 14 47.66 -3.92 5.98
CA THR A 14 47.74 -3.97 4.51
C THR A 14 46.90 -5.09 3.88
N VAL A 15 46.27 -5.94 4.69
CA VAL A 15 45.47 -7.08 4.22
C VAL A 15 44.09 -6.60 3.74
N ASN A 16 43.57 -7.22 2.68
CA ASN A 16 42.22 -6.99 2.18
C ASN A 16 41.28 -8.17 2.52
N ALA A 17 39.97 -7.99 2.30
CA ALA A 17 38.96 -8.99 2.61
C ALA A 17 39.14 -10.31 1.82
N ASP A 18 39.56 -10.24 0.56
CA ASP A 18 39.81 -11.43 -0.28
C ASP A 18 40.94 -12.29 0.29
N HIS A 19 42.03 -11.68 0.75
CA HIS A 19 43.11 -12.42 1.40
C HIS A 19 42.65 -13.13 2.68
N VAL A 20 41.76 -12.51 3.45
CA VAL A 20 41.17 -13.14 4.64
C VAL A 20 40.28 -14.31 4.25
N LYS A 21 39.45 -14.15 3.22
CA LYS A 21 38.61 -15.20 2.66
C LYS A 21 39.46 -16.39 2.21
N ASP A 22 40.43 -16.17 1.32
CA ASP A 22 41.29 -17.21 0.76
C ASP A 22 42.08 -17.96 1.83
N LEU A 23 42.58 -17.25 2.86
CA LEU A 23 43.31 -17.86 3.96
C LEU A 23 42.42 -18.83 4.76
N LEU A 24 41.17 -18.45 5.02
CA LEU A 24 40.26 -19.26 5.81
C LEU A 24 39.65 -20.40 5.00
N GLU A 25 39.41 -20.21 3.70
CA GLU A 25 38.94 -21.27 2.80
C GLU A 25 39.96 -22.39 2.60
N ARG A 26 41.27 -22.14 2.79
CA ARG A 26 42.27 -23.23 2.87
C ARG A 26 42.03 -24.22 4.01
N ILE A 27 41.28 -23.81 5.04
CA ILE A 27 40.96 -24.65 6.21
C ILE A 27 39.58 -25.28 6.07
N VAL A 28 38.60 -24.50 5.63
CA VAL A 28 37.19 -24.94 5.58
C VAL A 28 36.76 -25.44 4.20
N GLY A 29 37.60 -25.35 3.18
CA GLY A 29 37.25 -25.61 1.78
C GLY A 29 36.76 -24.35 1.05
N VAL A 30 36.89 -24.35 -0.27
CA VAL A 30 36.46 -23.25 -1.16
C VAL A 30 34.94 -23.03 -1.04
N ASP A 31 34.52 -21.76 -1.11
CA ASP A 31 33.12 -21.30 -1.04
C ASP A 31 32.38 -21.52 0.31
N ASN A 32 33.09 -21.96 1.35
CA ASN A 32 32.51 -22.15 2.68
C ASN A 32 32.55 -20.91 3.58
N VAL A 33 33.17 -19.81 3.12
CA VAL A 33 33.12 -18.48 3.76
C VAL A 33 31.97 -17.67 3.15
N CYS A 34 30.97 -17.31 3.95
CA CYS A 34 29.78 -16.58 3.49
C CYS A 34 29.99 -15.06 3.45
N ALA A 35 30.69 -14.49 4.43
CA ALA A 35 30.94 -13.05 4.49
C ALA A 35 32.17 -12.72 5.33
N VAL A 36 32.87 -11.66 4.96
CA VAL A 36 34.02 -11.09 5.68
C VAL A 36 33.82 -9.58 5.82
N LYS A 37 33.95 -9.06 7.04
CA LYS A 37 34.04 -7.62 7.34
C LYS A 37 35.36 -7.33 8.03
N LEU A 38 36.33 -6.79 7.31
CA LEU A 38 37.63 -6.39 7.84
C LEU A 38 37.55 -4.98 8.42
N ARG A 39 37.99 -4.80 9.66
CA ARG A 39 37.91 -3.52 10.38
C ARG A 39 39.23 -3.19 11.09
N PRO A 40 39.60 -1.89 11.13
CA PRO A 40 40.75 -1.42 11.87
C PRO A 40 40.48 -1.49 13.37
N PRO A 41 41.54 -1.53 14.18
CA PRO A 41 41.44 -1.51 15.64
C PRO A 41 40.88 -0.17 16.15
N LYS A 42 40.21 -0.19 17.31
CA LYS A 42 39.62 1.02 17.92
C LYS A 42 40.64 2.11 18.30
N ASN A 43 41.92 1.75 18.51
CA ASN A 43 43.00 2.67 18.81
C ASN A 43 44.07 2.60 17.70
N ASN A 44 44.42 3.73 17.09
CA ASN A 44 45.46 3.84 16.06
C ASN A 44 46.85 4.06 16.70
N SER A 45 47.54 2.98 17.04
CA SER A 45 48.99 2.95 17.29
C SER A 45 49.73 2.19 16.18
N ALA A 46 51.04 2.41 16.01
CA ALA A 46 51.86 1.75 14.98
C ALA A 46 51.87 0.20 15.04
N ASN A 47 51.48 -0.39 16.19
CA ASN A 47 51.39 -1.84 16.40
C ASN A 47 49.95 -2.38 16.31
N SER A 48 48.98 -1.57 15.92
CA SER A 48 47.57 -1.93 15.99
C SER A 48 47.20 -2.83 14.81
N ARG A 49 46.56 -3.96 15.11
CA ARG A 49 46.22 -5.00 14.13
C ARG A 49 44.75 -4.95 13.76
N SER A 50 44.45 -5.23 12.49
CA SER A 50 43.08 -5.34 12.01
C SER A 50 42.43 -6.63 12.50
N PHE A 51 41.10 -6.61 12.59
CA PHE A 51 40.30 -7.80 12.86
C PHE A 51 39.25 -7.98 11.77
N ALA A 52 38.94 -9.22 11.43
CA ALA A 52 37.88 -9.58 10.52
C ALA A 52 36.75 -10.26 11.29
N ILE A 53 35.51 -9.86 11.03
CA ILE A 53 34.35 -10.67 11.37
C ILE A 53 34.07 -11.55 10.16
N VAL A 54 34.01 -12.87 10.35
CA VAL A 54 33.87 -13.86 9.28
C VAL A 54 32.73 -14.81 9.61
N GLN A 55 31.79 -14.95 8.69
CA GLN A 55 30.68 -15.88 8.79
C GLN A 55 30.89 -17.07 7.85
N PHE A 56 30.66 -18.28 8.37
CA PHE A 56 30.81 -19.54 7.65
C PHE A 56 29.45 -20.17 7.35
N GLN A 57 29.41 -21.09 6.38
CA GLN A 57 28.17 -21.77 5.98
C GLN A 57 27.55 -22.63 7.10
N THR A 58 28.40 -23.28 7.89
CA THR A 58 27.99 -24.18 8.98
C THR A 58 28.76 -23.89 10.26
N GLU A 59 28.21 -24.29 11.40
CA GLU A 59 28.90 -24.21 12.70
C GLU A 59 30.11 -25.16 12.74
N ALA A 60 30.06 -26.25 11.98
CA ALA A 60 31.17 -27.18 11.82
C ALA A 60 32.39 -26.50 11.18
N HIS A 61 32.17 -25.70 10.11
CA HIS A 61 33.24 -24.93 9.47
C HIS A 61 33.86 -23.89 10.41
N ALA A 62 33.03 -23.17 11.18
CA ALA A 62 33.52 -22.26 12.20
C ALA A 62 34.37 -23.00 13.25
N SER A 63 33.94 -24.18 13.68
CA SER A 63 34.66 -25.01 14.65
C SER A 63 36.03 -25.47 14.15
N LEU A 64 36.17 -25.79 12.85
CA LEU A 64 37.46 -26.12 12.23
C LEU A 64 38.47 -24.97 12.36
N VAL A 65 38.03 -23.73 12.13
CA VAL A 65 38.88 -22.54 12.25
C VAL A 65 39.28 -22.27 13.71
N VAL A 66 38.37 -22.49 14.66
CA VAL A 66 38.67 -22.40 16.10
C VAL A 66 39.72 -23.44 16.51
N ASN A 67 39.60 -24.67 16.02
CA ASN A 67 40.56 -25.75 16.30
C ASN A 67 41.93 -25.45 15.69
N ALA A 68 41.98 -24.96 14.45
CA ALA A 68 43.22 -24.54 13.80
C ALA A 68 43.92 -23.38 14.54
N ALA A 69 43.16 -22.46 15.12
CA ALA A 69 43.71 -21.39 15.96
C ALA A 69 44.27 -21.90 17.29
N ARG A 70 43.60 -22.87 17.94
CA ARG A 70 44.09 -23.50 19.19
C ARG A 70 45.36 -24.32 18.98
N GLY A 71 45.49 -24.95 17.81
CA GLY A 71 46.68 -25.71 17.40
C GLY A 71 47.84 -24.85 16.88
N ASN A 72 47.80 -23.52 17.01
CA ASN A 72 48.81 -22.59 16.48
C ASN A 72 49.07 -22.69 14.96
N ALA A 73 48.15 -23.31 14.22
CA ALA A 73 48.25 -23.53 12.77
C ALA A 73 47.69 -22.35 11.95
N LEU A 74 46.86 -21.49 12.57
CA LEU A 74 46.26 -20.33 11.89
C LEU A 74 47.21 -19.12 11.91
N ARG A 75 47.87 -18.84 10.78
CA ARG A 75 48.81 -17.72 10.62
C ARG A 75 48.54 -16.89 9.37
N SER A 76 48.82 -15.59 9.46
CA SER A 76 48.91 -14.68 8.30
C SER A 76 50.31 -14.05 8.29
N GLY A 77 51.14 -14.49 7.35
CA GLY A 77 52.58 -14.20 7.34
C GLY A 77 53.28 -14.75 8.59
N SER A 78 54.00 -13.89 9.31
CA SER A 78 54.68 -14.23 10.57
C SER A 78 53.78 -14.16 11.82
N ASN A 79 52.49 -13.82 11.67
CA ASN A 79 51.61 -13.51 12.80
C ASN A 79 50.61 -14.64 13.08
N TYR A 80 50.45 -14.99 14.36
CA TYR A 80 49.39 -15.89 14.83
C TYR A 80 48.06 -15.16 14.93
N LEU A 81 47.00 -15.78 14.41
CA LEU A 81 45.65 -15.22 14.46
C LEU A 81 44.87 -15.75 15.66
N LYS A 82 44.18 -14.85 16.37
CA LYS A 82 43.32 -15.17 17.52
C LYS A 82 41.86 -15.13 17.13
N VAL A 83 41.10 -16.15 17.53
CA VAL A 83 39.69 -16.33 17.14
C VAL A 83 38.78 -16.25 18.36
N ARG A 84 37.64 -15.59 18.20
CA ARG A 84 36.58 -15.45 19.22
C ARG A 84 35.20 -15.63 18.56
N PRO A 85 34.17 -16.12 19.24
CA PRO A 85 32.81 -16.08 18.73
C PRO A 85 32.35 -14.62 18.52
N ALA A 86 31.61 -14.35 17.45
CA ALA A 86 30.94 -13.06 17.27
C ALA A 86 29.53 -13.11 17.87
N GLU A 87 29.06 -12.00 18.44
CA GLU A 87 27.70 -11.92 19.04
C GLU A 87 26.58 -11.92 18.00
N ARG A 88 26.86 -11.50 16.77
CA ARG A 88 25.87 -11.36 15.70
C ARG A 88 26.44 -11.90 14.40
N ASP A 89 25.59 -12.60 13.65
CA ASP A 89 25.88 -12.99 12.28
C ASP A 89 25.93 -11.75 11.37
N ILE A 90 26.78 -11.81 10.36
CA ILE A 90 26.90 -10.74 9.35
C ILE A 90 25.67 -10.74 8.44
N VAL A 91 25.21 -11.93 8.05
CA VAL A 91 24.04 -12.22 7.22
C VAL A 91 23.07 -13.06 8.07
N LEU A 92 22.00 -12.43 8.54
CA LEU A 92 21.02 -13.03 9.46
C LEU A 92 20.20 -14.18 8.84
N ARG A 93 20.10 -14.23 7.50
CA ARG A 93 19.38 -15.27 6.74
C ARG A 93 20.11 -15.55 5.42
N PRO A 94 21.02 -16.54 5.35
CA PRO A 94 21.72 -16.89 4.11
C PRO A 94 20.72 -17.33 3.05
N ARG A 95 20.88 -16.88 1.80
CA ARG A 95 20.05 -17.37 0.68
C ARG A 95 20.42 -18.84 0.45
N THR A 96 19.45 -19.74 0.57
CA THR A 96 19.64 -21.14 0.16
C THR A 96 19.06 -21.28 -1.24
N THR A 97 19.88 -21.04 -2.26
CA THR A 97 19.48 -21.31 -3.64
C THR A 97 19.51 -22.81 -3.85
N ILE A 98 18.37 -23.38 -4.26
CA ILE A 98 18.24 -24.83 -4.44
C ILE A 98 18.74 -25.22 -5.82
N PHE A 99 18.61 -24.32 -6.80
CA PHE A 99 19.04 -24.57 -8.18
C PHE A 99 19.51 -23.26 -8.85
N ASN A 100 20.62 -23.33 -9.60
CA ASN A 100 21.23 -22.20 -10.31
C ASN A 100 21.57 -22.62 -11.74
N LEU A 101 20.97 -21.95 -12.72
CA LEU A 101 21.31 -22.07 -14.13
C LEU A 101 22.30 -20.98 -14.51
N ARG A 102 23.33 -21.33 -15.29
CA ARG A 102 24.30 -20.35 -15.82
C ARG A 102 24.39 -20.46 -17.33
N GLY A 103 24.75 -19.35 -17.98
CA GLY A 103 24.95 -19.31 -19.43
C GLY A 103 23.66 -19.40 -20.27
N ALA A 104 22.50 -19.16 -19.66
CA ALA A 104 21.22 -19.16 -20.38
C ALA A 104 21.06 -17.88 -21.22
N THR A 105 20.23 -17.94 -22.25
CA THR A 105 19.75 -16.72 -22.94
C THR A 105 18.33 -16.42 -22.49
N LEU A 106 18.10 -15.21 -21.98
CA LEU A 106 16.79 -14.76 -21.52
C LEU A 106 16.15 -13.89 -22.59
N HIS A 107 14.97 -14.30 -23.06
CA HIS A 107 14.16 -13.57 -24.02
C HIS A 107 12.94 -12.95 -23.33
N PHE A 108 12.70 -11.67 -23.60
CA PHE A 108 11.47 -10.96 -23.25
C PHE A 108 10.60 -10.83 -24.49
N GLY A 109 9.35 -11.27 -24.41
CA GLY A 109 8.45 -11.17 -25.56
C GLY A 109 6.99 -11.52 -25.31
N CYS A 110 6.29 -11.72 -26.43
CA CYS A 110 4.86 -12.05 -26.51
C CYS A 110 4.63 -13.15 -27.56
N LEU A 111 3.70 -14.07 -27.33
CA LEU A 111 3.38 -15.09 -28.35
C LEU A 111 2.68 -14.47 -29.56
N LEU A 112 3.13 -14.82 -30.77
CA LEU A 112 2.40 -14.56 -32.02
C LEU A 112 1.45 -15.70 -32.36
N ARG A 113 1.90 -16.92 -32.06
CA ARG A 113 1.19 -18.19 -32.24
C ARG A 113 1.58 -19.09 -31.08
N GLU A 114 0.86 -20.19 -30.86
CA GLU A 114 1.08 -21.08 -29.70
C GLU A 114 2.54 -21.54 -29.52
N ARG A 115 3.32 -21.60 -30.60
CA ARG A 115 4.72 -22.05 -30.60
C ARG A 115 5.71 -21.03 -31.19
N VAL A 116 5.29 -19.77 -31.30
CA VAL A 116 6.11 -18.71 -31.90
C VAL A 116 6.15 -17.50 -30.98
N LEU A 117 7.32 -17.20 -30.42
CA LEU A 117 7.56 -16.04 -29.58
C LEU A 117 8.08 -14.87 -30.44
N SER A 118 7.43 -13.71 -30.33
CA SER A 118 7.97 -12.43 -30.78
C SER A 118 8.90 -11.90 -29.68
N VAL A 119 10.21 -12.02 -29.91
CA VAL A 119 11.25 -11.60 -28.97
C VAL A 119 11.53 -10.12 -29.16
N LEU A 120 11.16 -9.31 -28.16
CA LEU A 120 11.41 -7.86 -28.14
C LEU A 120 12.84 -7.55 -27.72
N TRP A 121 13.40 -8.34 -26.81
CA TRP A 121 14.77 -8.19 -26.34
C TRP A 121 15.34 -9.52 -25.84
N SER A 122 16.66 -9.71 -26.00
CA SER A 122 17.39 -10.88 -25.52
C SER A 122 18.62 -10.45 -24.72
N GLY A 123 18.87 -11.12 -23.59
CA GLY A 123 20.10 -11.03 -22.83
C GLY A 123 20.81 -12.38 -22.83
N THR A 124 22.11 -12.39 -23.09
CA THR A 124 22.96 -13.58 -23.06
C THR A 124 23.70 -13.68 -21.73
N ASP A 125 24.25 -14.86 -21.42
CA ASP A 125 25.01 -15.12 -20.20
C ASP A 125 24.22 -14.77 -18.92
N VAL A 126 22.95 -15.17 -18.92
CA VAL A 126 22.05 -14.97 -17.78
C VAL A 126 22.24 -16.11 -16.81
N SER A 127 22.37 -15.75 -15.54
CA SER A 127 22.23 -16.69 -14.43
C SER A 127 20.82 -16.62 -13.87
N ALA A 128 20.18 -17.77 -13.67
CA ALA A 128 18.83 -17.87 -13.10
C ALA A 128 18.85 -18.71 -11.82
N GLU A 129 18.49 -18.11 -10.71
CA GLU A 129 18.50 -18.71 -9.38
C GLU A 129 17.07 -19.00 -8.92
N PHE A 130 16.76 -20.28 -8.70
CA PHE A 130 15.45 -20.72 -8.25
C PHE A 130 15.46 -20.88 -6.73
N GLY A 131 14.83 -19.92 -6.05
CA GLY A 131 14.66 -19.93 -4.61
C GLY A 131 13.30 -20.49 -4.20
N PHE A 132 13.08 -21.81 -4.32
CA PHE A 132 11.78 -22.42 -4.00
C PHE A 132 11.30 -22.12 -2.57
N ALA A 133 12.21 -22.15 -1.59
CA ALA A 133 11.90 -21.78 -0.21
C ALA A 133 11.54 -20.29 -0.04
N MET A 134 12.10 -19.43 -0.89
CA MET A 134 11.86 -17.98 -0.91
C MET A 134 10.72 -17.58 -1.85
N LYS A 135 10.13 -18.54 -2.58
CA LYS A 135 9.08 -18.34 -3.59
C LYS A 135 9.42 -17.26 -4.62
N LYS A 136 10.66 -17.25 -5.09
CA LYS A 136 11.14 -16.29 -6.11
C LYS A 136 12.17 -16.88 -7.06
N ILE A 137 12.28 -16.28 -8.24
CA ILE A 137 13.31 -16.56 -9.25
C ILE A 137 14.10 -15.28 -9.46
N ASP A 138 15.41 -15.32 -9.27
CA ASP A 138 16.31 -14.18 -9.51
C ASP A 138 17.09 -14.41 -10.81
N PHE A 139 17.01 -13.50 -11.77
CA PHE A 139 17.84 -13.51 -12.98
C PHE A 139 18.91 -12.44 -12.87
N CYS A 140 20.18 -12.80 -12.97
CA CYS A 140 21.30 -11.85 -12.98
C CYS A 140 21.97 -11.84 -14.34
N LEU A 141 22.22 -10.64 -14.87
CA LEU A 141 22.84 -10.43 -16.18
C LEU A 141 23.63 -9.12 -16.24
N THR A 142 24.48 -8.98 -17.24
CA THR A 142 25.22 -7.73 -17.52
C THR A 142 24.76 -7.11 -18.83
N TYR A 143 24.42 -5.83 -18.82
CA TYR A 143 24.04 -5.08 -20.01
C TYR A 143 24.64 -3.67 -19.99
N LYS A 144 25.30 -3.26 -21.08
CA LYS A 144 25.98 -1.95 -21.20
C LYS A 144 26.91 -1.65 -20.00
N LEU A 145 27.76 -2.62 -19.62
CA LEU A 145 28.70 -2.54 -18.50
C LEU A 145 28.07 -2.38 -17.10
N LYS A 146 26.77 -2.64 -16.97
CA LYS A 146 26.05 -2.62 -15.70
C LYS A 146 25.45 -3.99 -15.40
N LYS A 147 25.56 -4.43 -14.14
CA LYS A 147 24.93 -5.66 -13.66
C LYS A 147 23.50 -5.36 -13.24
N TYR A 148 22.57 -6.18 -13.70
CA TYR A 148 21.15 -6.11 -13.35
C TYR A 148 20.70 -7.41 -12.68
N ARG A 149 19.78 -7.29 -11.72
CA ARG A 149 19.06 -8.40 -11.10
C ARG A 149 17.57 -8.20 -11.32
N LEU A 150 16.91 -9.24 -11.82
CA LEU A 150 15.48 -9.30 -12.08
C LEU A 150 14.86 -10.30 -11.11
N GLU A 151 14.06 -9.83 -10.16
CA GLU A 151 13.39 -10.68 -9.17
C GLU A 151 11.94 -10.93 -9.59
N LEU A 152 11.58 -12.19 -9.77
CA LEU A 152 10.22 -12.63 -10.12
C LEU A 152 9.62 -13.42 -8.96
N SER A 153 8.54 -12.92 -8.37
CA SER A 153 7.76 -13.65 -7.35
C SER A 153 6.97 -14.79 -7.98
N TYR A 154 6.81 -15.90 -7.27
CA TYR A 154 5.98 -17.03 -7.73
C TYR A 154 4.51 -16.63 -7.87
N GLU A 155 4.05 -15.67 -7.07
CA GLU A 155 2.69 -15.12 -7.14
C GLU A 155 2.45 -14.34 -8.44
N SER A 156 3.52 -13.92 -9.13
CA SER A 156 3.46 -13.23 -10.41
C SER A 156 3.49 -14.19 -11.61
N ILE A 157 3.66 -15.50 -11.39
CA ILE A 157 3.74 -16.51 -12.45
C ILE A 157 2.35 -17.11 -12.67
N TRP A 158 1.87 -17.02 -13.91
CA TRP A 158 0.60 -17.63 -14.33
C TRP A 158 0.78 -19.11 -14.69
N GLU A 159 1.76 -19.40 -15.55
CA GLU A 159 2.01 -20.74 -16.09
C GLU A 159 3.49 -20.87 -16.48
N ILE A 160 4.03 -22.08 -16.37
CA ILE A 160 5.35 -22.44 -16.89
C ILE A 160 5.19 -23.55 -17.94
N GLN A 161 5.83 -23.38 -19.10
CA GLN A 161 5.83 -24.37 -20.18
C GLN A 161 7.26 -24.73 -20.56
N LEU A 162 7.59 -26.02 -20.55
CA LEU A 162 8.85 -26.54 -21.08
C LEU A 162 8.62 -27.08 -22.50
N HIS A 163 9.36 -26.55 -23.46
CA HIS A 163 9.46 -27.10 -24.81
C HIS A 163 10.81 -27.81 -24.97
N ASP A 164 10.73 -29.14 -25.06
CA ASP A 164 11.87 -30.06 -25.22
C ASP A 164 11.69 -30.92 -26.49
N PRO A 165 11.88 -30.34 -27.69
CA PRO A 165 11.75 -31.06 -28.94
C PRO A 165 12.84 -32.14 -29.11
N PRO A 166 12.47 -33.39 -29.43
CA PRO A 166 13.43 -34.47 -29.60
C PRO A 166 14.37 -34.20 -30.79
N GLY A 167 15.68 -34.13 -30.52
CA GLY A 167 16.71 -33.86 -31.53
C GLY A 167 17.11 -32.39 -31.70
N SER A 168 16.48 -31.47 -30.96
CA SER A 168 16.92 -30.07 -30.90
C SER A 168 18.16 -29.91 -30.01
N GLN A 169 19.06 -29.01 -30.38
CA GLN A 169 20.20 -28.62 -29.54
C GLN A 169 19.80 -27.73 -28.35
N LYS A 170 18.53 -27.30 -28.30
CA LYS A 170 18.03 -26.28 -27.37
C LYS A 170 16.68 -26.67 -26.77
N LYS A 171 16.49 -26.30 -25.51
CA LYS A 171 15.22 -26.34 -24.77
C LYS A 171 14.75 -24.93 -24.46
N PHE A 172 13.45 -24.73 -24.39
CA PHE A 172 12.86 -23.43 -24.06
C PHE A 172 11.95 -23.55 -22.84
N LEU A 173 12.25 -22.81 -21.79
CA LEU A 173 11.42 -22.70 -20.60
C LEU A 173 10.69 -21.36 -20.62
N LEU A 174 9.41 -21.38 -20.97
CA LEU A 174 8.54 -20.22 -21.00
C LEU A 174 7.90 -20.02 -19.64
N ILE A 175 8.00 -18.79 -19.13
CA ILE A 175 7.37 -18.35 -17.89
C ILE A 175 6.40 -17.24 -18.28
N GLN A 176 5.11 -17.56 -18.27
CA GLN A 176 4.05 -16.56 -18.47
C GLN A 176 3.79 -15.83 -17.15
N VAL A 177 3.82 -14.50 -17.19
CA VAL A 177 3.75 -13.67 -15.99
C VAL A 177 2.56 -12.72 -16.00
N LEU A 178 1.98 -12.50 -14.82
CA LEU A 178 0.95 -11.49 -14.55
C LEU A 178 1.60 -10.11 -14.27
N ALA A 179 2.78 -10.11 -13.65
CA ALA A 179 3.56 -8.92 -13.31
C ALA A 179 4.97 -8.97 -13.88
N ALA A 180 5.57 -7.81 -14.15
CA ALA A 180 6.97 -7.76 -14.59
C ALA A 180 7.89 -8.11 -13.41
N PRO A 181 9.11 -8.61 -13.66
CA PRO A 181 10.08 -8.78 -12.60
C PRO A 181 10.50 -7.43 -12.01
N LYS A 182 10.78 -7.41 -10.71
CA LYS A 182 11.43 -6.25 -10.06
C LYS A 182 12.86 -6.14 -10.55
N ILE A 183 13.21 -4.96 -11.05
CA ILE A 183 14.49 -4.63 -11.68
C ILE A 183 15.37 -3.89 -10.69
N TYR A 184 16.58 -4.41 -10.50
CA TYR A 184 17.61 -3.82 -9.68
C TYR A 184 18.88 -3.60 -10.52
N GLU A 185 19.54 -2.48 -10.28
CA GLU A 185 20.85 -2.13 -10.84
C GLU A 185 21.89 -2.17 -9.73
N GLN A 186 23.04 -2.78 -10.00
CA GLN A 186 24.11 -2.88 -9.01
C GLN A 186 24.78 -1.51 -8.80
N ASN A 187 24.93 -1.12 -7.54
CA ASN A 187 25.65 0.10 -7.15
C ASN A 187 27.16 -0.13 -7.33
N LEU A 188 27.77 0.56 -8.30
CA LEU A 188 29.23 0.60 -8.47
C LEU A 188 29.93 1.61 -7.53
N GLN A 189 29.21 2.20 -6.57
CA GLN A 189 29.77 3.30 -5.77
C GLN A 189 30.64 2.79 -4.61
N HIS A 190 31.95 2.99 -4.75
CA HIS A 190 32.86 3.17 -3.63
C HIS A 190 32.45 4.46 -2.89
N SER A 191 31.64 4.35 -1.83
CA SER A 191 31.15 5.50 -1.05
C SER A 191 32.26 6.28 -0.33
N GLY A 192 33.55 5.95 -0.56
CA GLY A 192 34.69 6.40 0.25
C GLY A 192 34.62 5.92 1.71
N SER A 193 33.56 5.20 2.08
CA SER A 193 33.34 4.62 3.40
C SER A 193 33.90 3.20 3.39
N MET A 194 34.84 2.94 4.30
CA MET A 194 35.40 1.61 4.56
C MET A 194 34.33 0.54 4.89
N TYR A 195 33.11 0.95 5.24
CA TYR A 195 31.98 0.05 5.50
C TYR A 195 31.39 -0.58 4.23
N ASP A 196 31.57 0.05 3.06
CA ASP A 196 31.01 -0.41 1.78
C ASP A 196 32.10 -0.76 0.74
N ASP A 197 33.37 -0.56 1.10
CA ASP A 197 34.50 -0.79 0.20
C ASP A 197 34.80 -2.31 0.03
N PRO A 198 34.86 -2.83 -1.20
CA PRO A 198 35.20 -4.23 -1.49
C PRO A 198 36.55 -4.68 -0.92
N LEU A 199 37.52 -3.76 -0.77
CA LEU A 199 38.81 -4.07 -0.14
C LEU A 199 38.66 -4.51 1.31
N PHE A 200 37.60 -4.09 2.00
CA PHE A 200 37.36 -4.37 3.41
C PHE A 200 36.13 -5.25 3.66
N ASN A 201 35.37 -5.59 2.62
CA ASN A 201 34.13 -6.36 2.75
C ASN A 201 34.00 -7.38 1.62
N TYR A 202 33.84 -8.65 1.97
CA TYR A 202 33.51 -9.72 1.04
C TYR A 202 32.17 -10.33 1.44
N PHE A 203 31.31 -10.60 0.46
CA PHE A 203 30.09 -11.37 0.65
C PHE A 203 30.01 -12.37 -0.49
N ARG A 204 29.75 -13.63 -0.16
CA ARG A 204 29.58 -14.69 -1.16
C ARG A 204 28.32 -14.46 -1.99
N ASP A 205 27.25 -14.03 -1.33
CA ASP A 205 25.98 -13.70 -1.96
C ASP A 205 25.80 -12.17 -1.95
N ASP A 206 25.39 -11.58 -3.08
CA ASP A 206 25.16 -10.13 -3.17
C ASP A 206 24.16 -9.66 -2.10
N THR A 207 24.57 -8.76 -1.20
CA THR A 207 23.71 -8.18 -0.17
C THR A 207 22.69 -7.23 -0.79
N ASP A 208 21.48 -7.15 -0.24
CA ASP A 208 20.43 -6.27 -0.80
C ASP A 208 20.86 -4.79 -0.86
N ASP A 209 21.78 -4.34 -0.01
CA ASP A 209 22.31 -2.97 0.01
C ASP A 209 23.14 -2.61 -1.24
N GLN A 210 23.61 -3.61 -2.01
CA GLN A 210 24.36 -3.40 -3.26
C GLN A 210 23.45 -3.14 -4.46
N TRP A 211 22.13 -3.25 -4.30
CA TRP A 211 21.16 -3.21 -5.39
C TRP A 211 20.22 -2.02 -5.23
N THR A 212 20.18 -1.15 -6.24
CA THR A 212 19.22 -0.04 -6.30
C THR A 212 18.07 -0.42 -7.21
N ARG A 213 16.83 -0.32 -6.72
CA ARG A 213 15.63 -0.52 -7.53
C ARG A 213 15.60 0.50 -8.67
N THR A 214 15.39 0.03 -9.90
CA THR A 214 15.43 0.85 -11.12
C THR A 214 14.26 0.55 -12.06
N THR A 215 14.18 1.24 -13.19
CA THR A 215 13.15 1.05 -14.23
C THR A 215 13.62 0.07 -15.30
N ASP A 216 12.76 -0.21 -16.28
CA ASP A 216 13.14 -0.99 -17.47
C ASP A 216 14.36 -0.37 -18.18
N PHE A 217 15.47 -1.12 -18.20
CA PHE A 217 16.73 -0.70 -18.82
C PHE A 217 16.81 -1.09 -20.31
N THR A 218 15.87 -1.90 -20.79
CA THR A 218 15.90 -2.41 -22.16
C THR A 218 15.45 -1.34 -23.15
N PRO A 219 15.96 -1.39 -24.40
CA PRO A 219 15.49 -0.50 -25.45
C PRO A 219 13.96 -0.61 -25.61
N LEU A 220 13.32 0.55 -25.80
CA LEU A 220 11.88 0.67 -26.02
C LEU A 220 10.99 0.08 -24.89
N ALA A 221 11.52 -0.13 -23.69
CA ALA A 221 10.81 -0.74 -22.56
C ALA A 221 10.27 -2.15 -22.88
N SER A 222 11.14 -3.01 -23.39
CA SER A 222 10.82 -4.36 -23.85
C SER A 222 10.38 -5.28 -22.70
N ILE A 223 10.91 -5.11 -21.48
CA ILE A 223 10.44 -5.86 -20.29
C ILE A 223 9.01 -5.44 -19.97
N GLY A 224 8.72 -4.13 -19.98
CA GLY A 224 7.37 -3.61 -19.74
C GLY A 224 6.34 -4.07 -20.75
N GLN A 225 6.75 -4.27 -22.01
CA GLN A 225 5.91 -4.82 -23.08
C GLN A 225 5.74 -6.34 -23.03
N SER A 226 6.46 -7.07 -22.19
CA SER A 226 6.45 -8.53 -22.24
C SER A 226 5.57 -9.14 -21.14
N TYR A 227 4.83 -10.18 -21.50
CA TYR A 227 4.15 -11.06 -20.53
C TYR A 227 4.74 -12.48 -20.52
N ILE A 228 5.81 -12.72 -21.30
CA ILE A 228 6.56 -13.97 -21.32
C ILE A 228 8.04 -13.69 -21.12
N LEU A 229 8.62 -14.43 -20.17
CA LEU A 229 10.06 -14.60 -20.01
C LEU A 229 10.41 -15.99 -20.52
N CYS A 230 11.24 -16.09 -21.55
CA CYS A 230 11.66 -17.38 -22.11
C CYS A 230 13.15 -17.59 -21.88
N LEU A 231 13.51 -18.64 -21.14
CA LEU A 231 14.88 -19.10 -21.01
C LEU A 231 15.19 -20.09 -22.12
N GLU A 232 16.11 -19.72 -23.01
CA GLU A 232 16.73 -20.62 -23.96
C GLU A 232 17.93 -21.31 -23.28
N LEU A 233 17.89 -22.64 -23.24
CA LEU A 233 18.81 -23.49 -22.52
C LEU A 233 19.48 -24.50 -23.46
N PRO A 234 20.74 -24.90 -23.20
CA PRO A 234 21.35 -26.06 -23.85
C PRO A 234 20.54 -27.33 -23.61
N HIS A 235 20.50 -28.24 -24.58
CA HIS A 235 19.77 -29.51 -24.46
C HIS A 235 20.23 -30.36 -23.27
N ASP A 236 21.53 -30.37 -22.95
CA ASP A 236 22.10 -31.20 -21.88
C ASP A 236 21.94 -30.58 -20.49
N CYS A 237 21.16 -29.50 -20.36
CA CYS A 237 20.89 -28.86 -19.09
C CYS A 237 19.83 -29.63 -18.29
N ASP A 238 20.21 -30.13 -17.12
CA ASP A 238 19.30 -30.77 -16.18
C ASP A 238 18.46 -29.72 -15.45
N LEU A 239 17.15 -29.69 -15.72
CA LEU A 239 16.20 -28.87 -14.99
C LEU A 239 15.71 -29.61 -13.74
N PRO A 240 15.47 -28.91 -12.61
CA PRO A 240 14.84 -29.51 -11.44
C PRO A 240 13.42 -29.95 -11.79
N ASN A 241 12.80 -30.75 -10.93
CA ASN A 241 11.39 -31.08 -11.09
C ASN A 241 10.50 -29.85 -10.79
N ILE A 242 10.40 -28.93 -11.76
CA ILE A 242 9.66 -27.67 -11.63
C ILE A 242 8.19 -27.94 -11.30
N GLN A 243 7.63 -29.05 -11.78
CA GLN A 243 6.25 -29.46 -11.54
C GLN A 243 5.93 -29.68 -10.05
N GLU A 244 6.91 -30.08 -9.23
CA GLU A 244 6.71 -30.22 -7.78
C GLU A 244 6.46 -28.88 -7.08
N TYR A 245 6.91 -27.79 -7.68
CA TYR A 245 6.84 -26.44 -7.11
C TYR A 245 5.78 -25.55 -7.77
N PHE A 246 5.35 -25.89 -8.99
CA PHE A 246 4.39 -25.11 -9.77
C PHE A 246 3.24 -26.00 -10.27
N VAL A 247 2.03 -25.67 -9.82
CA VAL A 247 0.80 -26.43 -10.16
C VAL A 247 0.47 -26.33 -11.65
N TYR A 248 0.66 -25.15 -12.27
CA TYR A 248 0.42 -24.93 -13.69
C TYR A 248 1.72 -25.06 -14.49
N TYR A 249 2.21 -26.29 -14.57
CA TYR A 249 3.37 -26.66 -15.39
C TYR A 249 2.93 -27.57 -16.55
N LYS A 250 3.45 -27.32 -17.75
CA LYS A 250 3.22 -28.15 -18.94
C LYS A 250 4.52 -28.47 -19.65
N GLU A 251 4.59 -29.67 -20.20
CA GLU A 251 5.72 -30.11 -21.01
C GLU A 251 5.26 -30.47 -22.42
N HIS A 252 6.04 -30.02 -23.41
CA HIS A 252 5.75 -30.16 -24.82
C HIS A 252 6.99 -30.68 -25.55
N LYS A 253 6.85 -31.81 -26.26
CA LYS A 253 7.92 -32.40 -27.07
C LYS A 253 7.95 -31.86 -28.51
N CYS A 254 7.66 -30.59 -28.69
CA CYS A 254 7.51 -29.98 -30.01
C CYS A 254 8.35 -28.73 -30.17
N ASP A 255 8.69 -28.43 -31.43
CA ASP A 255 9.52 -27.26 -31.76
C ASP A 255 8.87 -25.96 -31.29
N PHE A 256 9.73 -25.08 -30.80
CA PHE A 256 9.38 -23.73 -30.38
C PHE A 256 10.30 -22.73 -31.08
N HIS A 257 9.73 -21.69 -31.66
CA HIS A 257 10.46 -20.74 -32.49
C HIS A 257 10.48 -19.36 -31.86
N CYS A 258 11.67 -18.79 -31.74
CA CYS A 258 11.87 -17.39 -31.33
C CYS A 258 12.14 -16.53 -32.56
N HIS A 259 11.23 -15.59 -32.85
CA HIS A 259 11.35 -14.65 -33.96
C HIS A 259 11.71 -13.27 -33.43
N ARG A 260 12.47 -12.49 -34.20
CA ARG A 260 12.75 -11.10 -33.86
C ARG A 260 11.45 -10.28 -33.92
N GLY A 261 11.07 -9.71 -32.79
CA GLY A 261 9.90 -8.85 -32.64
C GLY A 261 10.22 -7.36 -32.81
N HIS A 262 9.16 -6.56 -32.85
CA HIS A 262 9.20 -5.10 -32.85
C HIS A 262 8.30 -4.56 -31.73
N SER A 263 8.65 -3.38 -31.22
CA SER A 263 7.82 -2.67 -30.23
C SER A 263 6.45 -2.39 -30.82
N TYR A 264 5.41 -2.81 -30.11
CA TYR A 264 4.01 -2.49 -30.43
C TYR A 264 3.45 -1.39 -29.52
N SER A 265 4.20 -1.01 -28.49
CA SER A 265 3.87 0.16 -27.67
C SER A 265 4.12 1.44 -28.45
N SER A 266 3.15 2.34 -28.37
CA SER A 266 3.20 3.69 -28.94
C SER A 266 3.97 4.70 -28.09
N ASN A 267 4.22 4.36 -26.83
CA ASN A 267 4.94 5.19 -25.88
C ASN A 267 5.86 4.31 -25.02
N THR A 268 7.15 4.65 -24.98
CA THR A 268 8.16 3.90 -24.23
C THR A 268 8.20 4.29 -22.75
N CYS A 269 7.80 5.53 -22.41
CA CYS A 269 7.64 5.95 -21.02
C CYS A 269 6.44 5.25 -20.37
N PHE A 270 5.39 4.92 -21.14
CA PHE A 270 4.17 4.29 -20.64
C PHE A 270 3.91 2.94 -21.33
N ALA A 271 4.92 2.07 -21.40
CA ALA A 271 4.76 0.79 -22.08
C ALA A 271 4.03 -0.26 -21.21
N PRO A 272 3.19 -1.14 -21.80
CA PRO A 272 2.67 -1.06 -23.16
C PRO A 272 1.42 -0.16 -23.23
N ILE A 273 1.40 0.78 -24.18
CA ILE A 273 0.17 1.45 -24.64
C ILE A 273 0.03 1.24 -26.14
N VAL A 274 -1.06 0.61 -26.56
CA VAL A 274 -1.36 0.35 -27.97
C VAL A 274 -2.22 1.47 -28.58
N LYS A 275 -1.97 1.76 -29.86
CA LYS A 275 -2.78 2.68 -30.67
C LYS A 275 -2.73 2.26 -32.14
N SER A 276 -3.75 2.62 -32.91
CA SER A 276 -3.68 2.57 -34.39
C SER A 276 -3.17 3.90 -34.94
N LEU A 277 -2.45 3.84 -36.08
CA LEU A 277 -2.08 5.03 -36.86
C LEU A 277 -3.19 5.44 -37.85
N TYR A 278 -4.04 4.50 -38.27
CA TYR A 278 -5.06 4.71 -39.28
C TYR A 278 -6.46 4.92 -38.68
N PHE A 279 -6.76 4.29 -37.55
CA PHE A 279 -8.05 4.38 -36.87
C PHE A 279 -7.95 5.26 -35.62
N THR A 280 -8.13 6.57 -35.81
CA THR A 280 -8.05 7.58 -34.73
C THR A 280 -9.40 7.89 -34.10
N ASP A 281 -10.49 7.35 -34.66
CA ASP A 281 -11.88 7.49 -34.23
C ASP A 281 -12.29 6.52 -33.12
N ILE A 282 -11.39 5.63 -32.69
CA ILE A 282 -11.70 4.63 -31.67
C ILE A 282 -11.95 5.33 -30.32
N PRO A 283 -13.12 5.13 -29.70
CA PRO A 283 -13.46 5.74 -28.43
C PRO A 283 -12.46 5.42 -27.32
N TYR A 284 -12.25 6.40 -26.45
CA TYR A 284 -11.36 6.30 -25.28
C TYR A 284 -11.63 5.03 -24.44
N GLU A 285 -12.91 4.74 -24.14
CA GLU A 285 -13.34 3.57 -23.37
C GLU A 285 -12.94 2.22 -24.02
N ILE A 286 -13.03 2.13 -25.35
CA ILE A 286 -12.65 0.93 -26.10
C ILE A 286 -11.13 0.75 -26.07
N LEU A 287 -10.38 1.82 -26.35
CA LEU A 287 -8.92 1.79 -26.25
C LEU A 287 -8.45 1.45 -24.83
N PHE A 288 -9.16 1.93 -23.82
CA PHE A 288 -8.85 1.63 -22.42
C PHE A 288 -8.98 0.14 -22.12
N LYS A 289 -10.09 -0.50 -22.54
CA LYS A 289 -10.31 -1.95 -22.39
C LYS A 289 -9.31 -2.79 -23.20
N ILE A 290 -8.96 -2.37 -24.42
CA ILE A 290 -7.93 -3.05 -25.23
C ILE A 290 -6.57 -3.00 -24.53
N ASN A 291 -6.16 -1.83 -24.02
CA ASN A 291 -4.91 -1.69 -23.27
C ASN A 291 -4.88 -2.57 -22.02
N HIS A 292 -5.97 -2.60 -21.25
CA HIS A 292 -6.13 -3.51 -20.11
C HIS A 292 -5.87 -4.97 -20.49
N MET A 293 -6.50 -5.46 -21.56
CA MET A 293 -6.35 -6.84 -22.01
C MET A 293 -4.93 -7.16 -22.53
N VAL A 294 -4.27 -6.20 -23.18
CA VAL A 294 -2.87 -6.35 -23.62
C VAL A 294 -1.93 -6.44 -22.43
N GLN A 295 -2.11 -5.57 -21.44
CA GLN A 295 -1.25 -5.47 -20.26
C GLN A 295 -1.35 -6.71 -19.34
N ASN A 296 -2.53 -7.34 -19.29
CA ASN A 296 -2.77 -8.57 -18.54
C ASN A 296 -2.50 -9.85 -19.35
N GLY A 297 -2.01 -9.73 -20.59
CA GLY A 297 -1.70 -10.87 -21.45
C GLY A 297 -2.93 -11.64 -21.97
N THR A 298 -4.15 -11.10 -21.84
CA THR A 298 -5.36 -11.64 -22.48
C THR A 298 -5.29 -11.45 -24.00
N LEU A 299 -4.74 -10.32 -24.46
CA LEU A 299 -4.47 -10.04 -25.87
C LEU A 299 -2.97 -9.98 -26.12
N SER A 300 -2.50 -10.60 -27.19
CA SER A 300 -1.11 -10.42 -27.61
C SER A 300 -0.94 -9.11 -28.39
N GLY A 301 -0.26 -8.13 -27.79
CA GLY A 301 -0.05 -6.81 -28.38
C GLY A 301 0.48 -6.80 -29.83
N PRO A 302 1.50 -7.61 -30.20
CA PRO A 302 2.00 -7.68 -31.57
C PRO A 302 1.00 -8.20 -32.61
N THR A 303 -0.12 -8.80 -32.18
CA THR A 303 -1.16 -9.34 -33.09
C THR A 303 -2.25 -8.32 -33.42
N LEU A 304 -2.19 -7.11 -32.85
CA LEU A 304 -3.18 -6.04 -33.07
C LEU A 304 -2.84 -5.27 -34.35
N ASP A 305 -3.35 -5.75 -35.47
CA ASP A 305 -3.17 -5.14 -36.79
C ASP A 305 -4.30 -4.16 -37.16
N ASP A 306 -4.20 -3.55 -38.34
CA ASP A 306 -5.22 -2.61 -38.83
C ASP A 306 -6.58 -3.27 -39.03
N ASN A 307 -6.63 -4.57 -39.33
CA ASN A 307 -7.90 -5.29 -39.43
C ASN A 307 -8.58 -5.43 -38.07
N PHE A 308 -7.81 -5.68 -37.00
CA PHE A 308 -8.31 -5.65 -35.64
C PHE A 308 -8.89 -4.27 -35.30
N TYR A 309 -8.13 -3.19 -35.56
CA TYR A 309 -8.59 -1.83 -35.26
C TYR A 309 -9.83 -1.41 -36.06
N ARG A 310 -9.95 -1.86 -37.31
CA ARG A 310 -11.17 -1.71 -38.11
C ARG A 310 -12.38 -2.36 -37.44
N LEU A 311 -12.22 -3.55 -36.83
CA LEU A 311 -13.30 -4.28 -36.16
C LEU A 311 -13.71 -3.71 -34.81
N VAL A 312 -12.92 -2.81 -34.23
CA VAL A 312 -13.23 -2.08 -32.98
C VAL A 312 -13.46 -0.58 -33.22
N SER A 313 -13.54 -0.15 -34.48
CA SER A 313 -13.94 1.21 -34.85
C SER A 313 -15.47 1.29 -35.00
N PRO A 314 -16.13 2.27 -34.34
CA PRO A 314 -17.57 2.50 -34.47
C PRO A 314 -18.03 2.81 -35.90
N GLY A 315 -17.12 3.27 -36.78
CA GLY A 315 -17.42 3.51 -38.19
C GLY A 315 -17.75 2.22 -38.97
N TYR A 316 -17.37 1.05 -38.46
CA TYR A 316 -17.57 -0.25 -39.13
C TYR A 316 -18.47 -1.21 -38.34
N VAL A 317 -18.46 -1.12 -37.01
CA VAL A 317 -19.23 -2.02 -36.13
C VAL A 317 -19.97 -1.19 -35.09
N CYS A 318 -21.24 -1.51 -34.83
CA CYS A 318 -22.02 -0.86 -33.79
C CYS A 318 -21.29 -0.91 -32.43
N ILE A 319 -21.22 0.23 -31.73
CA ILE A 319 -20.46 0.39 -30.49
C ILE A 319 -20.87 -0.62 -29.40
N ASP A 320 -22.16 -0.93 -29.28
CA ASP A 320 -22.66 -1.88 -28.29
C ASP A 320 -22.17 -3.32 -28.57
N HIS A 321 -22.08 -3.69 -29.84
CA HIS A 321 -21.50 -4.98 -30.24
C HIS A 321 -20.01 -5.03 -29.92
N ILE A 322 -19.27 -3.93 -30.14
CA ILE A 322 -17.84 -3.84 -29.81
C ILE A 322 -17.66 -4.01 -28.29
N LYS A 323 -18.38 -3.23 -27.48
CA LYS A 323 -18.32 -3.31 -26.01
C LYS A 323 -18.59 -4.73 -25.51
N ARG A 324 -19.67 -5.36 -25.99
CA ARG A 324 -20.03 -6.75 -25.63
C ARG A 324 -18.96 -7.76 -26.04
N ALA A 325 -18.42 -7.65 -27.25
CA ALA A 325 -17.40 -8.57 -27.72
C ALA A 325 -16.10 -8.45 -26.91
N LEU A 326 -15.67 -7.23 -26.59
CA LEU A 326 -14.48 -7.00 -25.76
C LEU A 326 -14.69 -7.44 -24.30
N GLU A 327 -15.91 -7.30 -23.78
CA GLU A 327 -16.27 -7.82 -22.46
C GLU A 327 -16.16 -9.35 -22.43
N ASN A 328 -16.76 -10.05 -23.40
CA ASN A 328 -16.61 -11.50 -23.56
C ASN A 328 -15.14 -11.92 -23.70
N MET A 329 -14.34 -11.17 -24.45
CA MET A 329 -12.92 -11.44 -24.65
C MET A 329 -12.13 -11.36 -23.35
N SER A 330 -12.52 -10.46 -22.45
CA SER A 330 -11.83 -10.28 -21.18
C SER A 330 -11.95 -11.46 -20.21
N TYR A 331 -12.95 -12.34 -20.41
CA TYR A 331 -13.11 -13.58 -19.63
C TYR A 331 -12.31 -14.78 -20.18
N LEU A 332 -11.54 -14.60 -21.26
CA LEU A 332 -10.73 -15.68 -21.81
C LEU A 332 -9.63 -16.11 -20.81
N LYS A 333 -9.57 -17.41 -20.52
CA LYS A 333 -8.55 -18.01 -19.64
C LYS A 333 -7.17 -18.17 -20.29
N LYS A 334 -7.07 -17.94 -21.60
CA LYS A 334 -5.85 -18.06 -22.40
C LYS A 334 -5.68 -16.81 -23.25
N THR A 335 -4.45 -16.47 -23.57
CA THR A 335 -4.12 -15.38 -24.49
C THR A 335 -4.76 -15.60 -25.85
N CYS A 336 -5.48 -14.60 -26.34
CA CYS A 336 -6.00 -14.56 -27.70
C CYS A 336 -4.87 -14.18 -28.66
N LEU A 337 -4.47 -15.13 -29.51
CA LEU A 337 -3.39 -14.97 -30.50
C LEU A 337 -3.91 -14.62 -31.90
N ASN A 338 -5.22 -14.68 -32.12
CA ASN A 338 -5.87 -14.25 -33.37
C ASN A 338 -7.15 -13.45 -33.07
N PRO A 339 -6.98 -12.21 -32.58
CA PRO A 339 -8.10 -11.41 -32.10
C PRO A 339 -9.05 -10.98 -33.22
N THR A 340 -8.54 -10.76 -34.44
CA THR A 340 -9.34 -10.37 -35.62
C THR A 340 -10.35 -11.46 -36.00
N ASN A 341 -9.91 -12.72 -36.08
CA ASN A 341 -10.82 -13.83 -36.35
C ASN A 341 -11.80 -14.05 -35.20
N TRP A 342 -11.31 -13.96 -33.96
CA TRP A 342 -12.15 -14.14 -32.78
C TRP A 342 -13.29 -13.11 -32.74
N LEU A 343 -13.00 -11.82 -32.95
CA LEU A 343 -14.01 -10.76 -33.02
C LEU A 343 -15.01 -11.01 -34.16
N SER A 344 -14.51 -11.43 -35.33
CA SER A 344 -15.37 -11.71 -36.48
C SER A 344 -16.38 -12.82 -36.19
N GLU A 345 -15.96 -13.91 -35.53
CA GLU A 345 -16.87 -14.97 -35.09
C GLU A 345 -17.83 -14.49 -34.00
N GLN A 346 -17.36 -13.73 -33.01
CA GLN A 346 -18.25 -13.18 -31.99
C GLN A 346 -19.33 -12.28 -32.58
N TYR A 347 -19.00 -11.44 -33.56
CA TYR A 347 -19.99 -10.59 -34.20
C TYR A 347 -21.02 -11.39 -35.01
N LYS A 348 -20.65 -12.55 -35.59
CA LYS A 348 -21.63 -13.46 -36.21
C LYS A 348 -22.59 -14.03 -35.17
N GLU A 349 -22.09 -14.45 -34.02
CA GLU A 349 -22.91 -14.96 -32.92
C GLU A 349 -23.83 -13.88 -32.32
N ILE A 350 -23.31 -12.68 -32.08
CA ILE A 350 -24.10 -11.55 -31.57
C ILE A 350 -25.23 -11.20 -32.55
N LYS A 351 -24.96 -11.16 -33.87
CA LYS A 351 -26.00 -10.91 -34.89
C LYS A 351 -27.07 -12.00 -34.97
N ARG A 352 -26.74 -13.24 -34.62
CA ARG A 352 -27.70 -14.36 -34.56
C ARG A 352 -28.59 -14.31 -33.32
N SER A 353 -28.08 -13.73 -32.23
CA SER A 353 -28.82 -13.55 -30.98
C SER A 353 -29.81 -12.38 -31.09
N ARG A 354 -31.13 -12.65 -31.05
CA ARG A 354 -32.19 -11.61 -31.02
C ARG A 354 -32.33 -10.89 -29.66
N TYR A 355 -31.49 -11.20 -28.69
CA TYR A 355 -31.56 -10.59 -27.36
C TYR A 355 -30.70 -9.33 -27.31
N MET A 356 -31.35 -8.17 -27.26
CA MET A 356 -30.74 -6.94 -26.74
C MET A 356 -30.55 -7.10 -25.24
N LEU A 357 -29.34 -7.46 -24.83
CA LEU A 357 -28.91 -7.31 -23.44
C LEU A 357 -28.54 -5.83 -23.25
N THR A 358 -29.16 -5.23 -22.23
CA THR A 358 -28.82 -3.90 -21.71
C THR A 358 -27.34 -3.83 -21.36
N SER A 359 -26.76 -2.63 -21.41
CA SER A 359 -25.37 -2.37 -20.99
C SER A 359 -25.05 -3.06 -19.66
N PRO A 360 -23.90 -3.74 -19.53
CA PRO A 360 -23.50 -4.43 -18.30
C PRO A 360 -23.19 -3.45 -17.15
N ASN A 361 -23.12 -2.15 -17.43
CA ASN A 361 -22.92 -1.15 -16.39
C ASN A 361 -24.15 -1.11 -15.49
N ILE A 362 -23.99 -1.59 -14.26
CA ILE A 362 -24.97 -1.42 -13.18
C ILE A 362 -25.26 0.07 -13.09
N ALA A 363 -26.53 0.46 -13.29
CA ALA A 363 -26.97 1.82 -13.01
C ALA A 363 -26.66 2.08 -11.53
N LEU A 364 -25.75 3.02 -11.27
CA LEU A 364 -25.45 3.41 -9.91
C LEU A 364 -26.68 4.17 -9.41
N ASP A 365 -27.22 3.73 -8.27
CA ASP A 365 -28.18 4.55 -7.53
C ASP A 365 -27.52 5.90 -7.18
N ASP A 366 -28.33 6.93 -6.94
CA ASP A 366 -27.93 8.31 -6.56
C ASP A 366 -27.15 8.42 -5.22
N ASP A 367 -26.48 7.36 -4.79
CA ASP A 367 -25.69 7.20 -3.55
C ASP A 367 -24.36 7.95 -3.55
N GLY A 368 -24.16 8.87 -4.51
CA GLY A 368 -22.90 9.59 -4.66
C GLY A 368 -21.74 8.68 -5.07
N LEU A 369 -22.03 7.62 -5.83
CA LEU A 369 -21.04 6.74 -6.46
C LEU A 369 -20.79 7.18 -7.92
N VAL A 370 -19.56 6.99 -8.40
CA VAL A 370 -19.15 7.33 -9.76
C VAL A 370 -18.23 6.27 -10.34
N TYR A 371 -18.35 6.05 -11.65
CA TYR A 371 -17.44 5.23 -12.43
C TYR A 371 -16.20 6.02 -12.81
N VAL A 372 -15.02 5.53 -12.43
CA VAL A 372 -13.76 6.24 -12.66
C VAL A 372 -12.71 5.27 -13.19
N TYR A 373 -12.06 5.64 -14.29
CA TYR A 373 -10.92 4.90 -14.83
C TYR A 373 -9.67 5.10 -13.98
N ARG A 374 -8.87 4.05 -13.86
CA ARG A 374 -7.63 4.05 -13.07
C ARG A 374 -6.45 3.52 -13.88
N VAL A 375 -5.33 4.24 -13.86
CA VAL A 375 -4.06 3.76 -14.40
C VAL A 375 -3.06 3.55 -13.25
N GLN A 376 -2.56 2.33 -13.11
CA GLN A 376 -1.47 2.00 -12.20
C GLN A 376 -0.14 2.03 -12.95
N ILE A 377 0.86 2.70 -12.38
CA ILE A 377 2.19 2.84 -12.96
C ILE A 377 3.17 2.08 -12.06
N THR A 378 3.82 1.06 -12.62
CA THR A 378 4.93 0.34 -12.00
C THR A 378 6.26 0.81 -12.57
N PRO A 379 7.41 0.45 -11.95
CA PRO A 379 8.72 0.74 -12.51
C PRO A 379 8.95 0.25 -13.94
N ALA A 380 8.39 -0.91 -14.31
CA ALA A 380 8.55 -1.51 -15.64
C ALA A 380 7.40 -1.20 -16.59
N LYS A 381 6.14 -1.12 -16.12
CA LYS A 381 4.97 -1.02 -17.00
C LYS A 381 3.84 -0.13 -16.47
N VAL A 382 2.75 -0.06 -17.24
CA VAL A 382 1.48 0.58 -16.87
C VAL A 382 0.34 -0.42 -16.99
N TYR A 383 -0.67 -0.25 -16.15
CA TYR A 383 -1.87 -1.08 -16.10
C TYR A 383 -3.12 -0.24 -16.05
N PHE A 384 -4.08 -0.57 -16.90
CA PHE A 384 -5.33 0.16 -17.09
C PHE A 384 -6.42 -0.65 -16.41
N TYR A 385 -7.18 -0.03 -15.52
CA TYR A 385 -8.28 -0.66 -14.79
C TYR A 385 -9.55 0.19 -14.82
N GLY A 386 -10.68 -0.51 -14.74
CA GLY A 386 -11.99 0.10 -14.60
C GLY A 386 -12.81 0.17 -15.89
N PRO A 387 -13.87 0.98 -15.88
CA PRO A 387 -14.17 1.96 -14.83
C PRO A 387 -14.52 1.30 -13.48
N GLU A 388 -13.95 1.79 -12.38
CA GLU A 388 -14.18 1.28 -11.03
C GLU A 388 -15.19 2.15 -10.29
N ILE A 389 -16.04 1.54 -9.47
CA ILE A 389 -16.97 2.27 -8.59
C ILE A 389 -16.18 2.96 -7.49
N ASN A 390 -16.27 4.28 -7.42
CA ASN A 390 -15.64 5.11 -6.39
C ASN A 390 -16.70 5.99 -5.73
N VAL A 391 -16.50 6.29 -4.43
CA VAL A 391 -17.26 7.35 -3.77
C VAL A 391 -16.88 8.69 -4.39
N SER A 392 -17.89 9.45 -4.81
CA SER A 392 -17.72 10.75 -5.42
C SER A 392 -17.09 11.76 -4.45
N ASN A 393 -16.62 12.86 -5.03
CA ASN A 393 -16.13 14.02 -4.29
C ASN A 393 -16.69 15.29 -4.92
N ARG A 394 -16.52 16.42 -4.23
CA ARG A 394 -17.07 17.72 -4.63
C ARG A 394 -16.73 18.10 -6.08
N VAL A 395 -15.50 17.82 -6.52
CA VAL A 395 -15.02 18.20 -7.85
C VAL A 395 -15.70 17.35 -8.91
N VAL A 396 -15.64 16.03 -8.73
CA VAL A 396 -16.18 15.06 -9.67
C VAL A 396 -17.70 15.18 -9.80
N ARG A 397 -18.41 15.53 -8.72
CA ARG A 397 -19.85 15.85 -8.77
C ARG A 397 -20.16 17.12 -9.55
N ASN A 398 -19.40 18.19 -9.33
CA ASN A 398 -19.62 19.46 -10.03
C ASN A 398 -19.38 19.34 -11.54
N TYR A 399 -18.47 18.47 -11.95
CA TYR A 399 -18.10 18.21 -13.34
C TYR A 399 -18.55 16.82 -13.79
N ALA A 400 -19.77 16.42 -13.44
CA ALA A 400 -20.32 15.09 -13.74
C ALA A 400 -20.44 14.81 -15.25
N ASP A 401 -20.70 15.84 -16.06
CA ASP A 401 -20.73 15.72 -17.53
C ASP A 401 -19.35 15.45 -18.15
N ASP A 402 -18.28 15.70 -17.38
CA ASP A 402 -16.88 15.55 -17.77
C ASP A 402 -16.21 14.34 -17.09
N LEU A 403 -16.98 13.39 -16.56
CA LEU A 403 -16.45 12.21 -15.85
C LEU A 403 -15.41 11.43 -16.66
N ASP A 404 -15.65 11.24 -17.96
CA ASP A 404 -14.72 10.55 -18.84
C ASP A 404 -13.39 11.29 -19.06
N ASN A 405 -13.31 12.56 -18.62
CA ASN A 405 -12.11 13.37 -18.67
C ASN A 405 -11.33 13.33 -17.35
N PHE A 406 -11.85 12.68 -16.30
CA PHE A 406 -11.11 12.40 -15.08
C PHE A 406 -10.41 11.03 -15.14
N LEU A 407 -9.15 11.00 -14.70
CA LEU A 407 -8.39 9.77 -14.58
C LEU A 407 -7.73 9.70 -13.21
N ARG A 408 -7.85 8.55 -12.54
CA ARG A 408 -7.09 8.29 -11.32
C ARG A 408 -5.78 7.60 -11.67
N ILE A 409 -4.66 8.09 -11.13
CA ILE A 409 -3.36 7.41 -11.26
C ILE A 409 -2.88 6.91 -9.90
N SER A 410 -2.10 5.82 -9.89
CA SER A 410 -1.40 5.35 -8.70
C SER A 410 -0.02 4.78 -9.03
N PHE A 411 0.98 5.07 -8.20
CA PHE A 411 2.34 4.57 -8.33
C PHE A 411 2.57 3.43 -7.33
N VAL A 412 2.79 2.23 -7.87
CA VAL A 412 2.98 0.98 -7.10
C VAL A 412 4.23 0.25 -7.59
N ASP A 413 4.74 -0.70 -6.82
CA ASP A 413 5.81 -1.61 -7.28
C ASP A 413 5.18 -2.79 -8.06
N GLU A 414 5.98 -3.70 -8.63
CA GLU A 414 5.46 -4.78 -9.52
C GLU A 414 4.56 -5.79 -8.80
N ASP A 415 4.69 -5.91 -7.49
CA ASP A 415 3.84 -6.73 -6.61
C ASP A 415 2.60 -5.96 -6.11
N CYS A 416 2.28 -4.81 -6.72
CA CYS A 416 1.21 -3.89 -6.33
C CYS A 416 1.37 -3.27 -4.93
N GLU A 417 2.51 -3.46 -4.28
CA GLU A 417 2.83 -2.83 -3.00
C GLU A 417 3.23 -1.36 -3.18
N LYS A 418 3.28 -0.61 -2.08
CA LYS A 418 3.68 0.79 -2.11
C LYS A 418 5.18 0.94 -2.37
N LEU A 419 5.53 1.76 -3.37
CA LEU A 419 6.91 2.21 -3.58
C LEU A 419 7.43 2.90 -2.32
N ARG A 420 8.63 2.52 -1.86
CA ARG A 420 9.19 3.07 -0.62
C ARG A 420 9.98 4.33 -0.92
N SER A 421 9.99 5.24 0.06
CA SER A 421 10.78 6.49 -0.05
C SER A 421 12.28 6.22 -0.27
N THR A 422 12.81 5.10 0.26
CA THR A 422 14.21 4.68 0.09
C THR A 422 14.53 4.28 -1.34
N ASP A 423 13.55 3.79 -2.10
CA ASP A 423 13.73 3.35 -3.49
C ASP A 423 13.73 4.54 -4.44
N LEU A 424 13.08 5.64 -4.05
CA LEU A 424 13.06 6.90 -4.80
C LEU A 424 14.29 7.77 -4.50
N SER A 425 14.75 7.73 -3.25
CA SER A 425 15.86 8.55 -2.74
C SER A 425 16.69 7.79 -1.68
N PRO A 426 17.73 7.05 -2.11
CA PRO A 426 18.63 6.32 -1.21
C PRO A 426 19.36 7.27 -0.26
N ARG A 427 19.38 6.93 1.03
CA ARG A 427 20.01 7.76 2.07
C ARG A 427 21.53 7.90 1.92
N SER A 428 22.17 6.95 1.25
CA SER A 428 23.62 6.81 1.12
C SER A 428 24.26 7.66 0.02
N ALA A 429 23.47 8.35 -0.82
CA ALA A 429 24.01 9.12 -1.94
C ALA A 429 24.52 10.52 -1.50
N PRO A 430 25.77 10.89 -1.82
CA PRO A 430 26.35 12.20 -1.50
C PRO A 430 25.79 13.29 -2.42
N GLY A 431 25.25 14.37 -1.85
CA GLY A 431 24.73 15.54 -2.57
C GLY A 431 23.24 15.46 -2.94
N ASN A 432 22.55 16.61 -2.99
CA ASN A 432 21.09 16.68 -3.16
C ASN A 432 20.57 16.22 -4.54
N ASN A 433 21.38 16.34 -5.61
CA ASN A 433 20.96 15.95 -6.97
C ASN A 433 21.31 14.50 -7.34
N ALA A 434 22.33 13.91 -6.71
CA ALA A 434 22.73 12.51 -6.92
C ALA A 434 21.85 11.48 -6.19
N ARG A 435 20.84 11.95 -5.43
CA ARG A 435 19.92 11.12 -4.65
C ARG A 435 18.72 10.60 -5.43
N ARG A 436 18.40 11.11 -6.61
CA ARG A 436 17.16 10.75 -7.34
C ARG A 436 17.39 9.52 -8.22
N THR A 437 16.63 8.46 -7.99
CA THR A 437 16.71 7.22 -8.79
C THR A 437 15.95 7.33 -10.11
N ALA A 438 16.13 6.35 -10.99
CA ALA A 438 15.33 6.22 -12.20
C ALA A 438 13.82 6.15 -11.90
N LEU A 439 13.44 5.56 -10.75
CA LEU A 439 12.05 5.52 -10.29
C LEU A 439 11.50 6.92 -10.01
N TYR A 440 12.26 7.76 -9.31
CA TYR A 440 11.87 9.15 -9.05
C TYR A 440 11.63 9.90 -10.35
N ASN A 441 12.54 9.76 -11.32
CA ASN A 441 12.44 10.43 -12.61
C ASN A 441 11.23 9.94 -13.42
N ARG A 442 10.92 8.64 -13.36
CA ARG A 442 9.71 8.08 -13.98
C ARG A 442 8.44 8.66 -13.37
N ILE A 443 8.32 8.72 -12.04
CA ILE A 443 7.16 9.33 -11.37
C ILE A 443 7.04 10.81 -11.76
N LEU A 444 8.15 11.55 -11.69
CA LEU A 444 8.17 12.96 -12.05
C LEU A 444 7.76 13.19 -13.52
N SER A 445 8.20 12.34 -14.44
CA SER A 445 7.81 12.46 -15.85
C SER A 445 6.32 12.23 -16.05
N VAL A 446 5.71 11.28 -15.32
CA VAL A 446 4.25 11.08 -15.38
C VAL A 446 3.50 12.32 -14.89
N LEU A 447 3.90 12.85 -13.74
CA LEU A 447 3.24 14.01 -13.14
C LEU A 447 3.44 15.30 -13.95
N SER A 448 4.59 15.45 -14.61
CA SER A 448 4.94 16.68 -15.35
C SER A 448 4.42 16.66 -16.78
N ASN A 449 4.52 15.52 -17.47
CA ASN A 449 4.22 15.42 -18.90
C ASN A 449 2.81 14.91 -19.19
N GLY A 450 2.10 14.37 -18.19
CA GLY A 450 0.77 13.78 -18.40
C GLY A 450 0.80 12.40 -19.07
N ILE A 451 -0.39 11.86 -19.33
CA ILE A 451 -0.61 10.57 -20.01
C ILE A 451 -1.57 10.78 -21.17
N THR A 452 -1.20 10.35 -22.38
CA THR A 452 -2.10 10.38 -23.55
C THR A 452 -2.70 9.01 -23.81
N ILE A 453 -4.03 8.96 -23.91
CA ILE A 453 -4.80 7.74 -24.22
C ILE A 453 -5.80 8.10 -25.32
N GLY A 454 -5.61 7.53 -26.52
CA GLY A 454 -6.41 7.91 -27.68
C GLY A 454 -6.28 9.41 -27.97
N ASN A 455 -7.42 10.10 -28.05
CA ASN A 455 -7.50 11.54 -28.27
C ASN A 455 -7.45 12.38 -26.98
N LYS A 456 -7.37 11.75 -25.79
CA LYS A 456 -7.35 12.46 -24.51
C LYS A 456 -5.94 12.57 -23.95
N HIS A 457 -5.54 13.76 -23.54
CA HIS A 457 -4.29 14.02 -22.84
C HIS A 457 -4.57 14.43 -21.39
N PHE A 458 -4.26 13.55 -20.44
CA PHE A 458 -4.52 13.74 -19.03
C PHE A 458 -3.33 14.41 -18.34
N GLU A 459 -3.55 15.64 -17.84
CA GLU A 459 -2.57 16.41 -17.07
C GLU A 459 -2.84 16.34 -15.57
N PHE A 460 -1.82 16.59 -14.75
CA PHE A 460 -1.96 16.57 -13.30
C PHE A 460 -3.01 17.57 -12.80
N LEU A 461 -3.97 17.08 -12.02
CA LEU A 461 -5.02 17.91 -11.43
C LEU A 461 -4.70 18.24 -9.97
N ALA A 462 -4.76 17.25 -9.09
CA ALA A 462 -4.54 17.36 -7.64
C ALA A 462 -4.64 15.99 -6.95
N PHE A 463 -4.42 15.95 -5.63
CA PHE A 463 -4.62 14.76 -4.79
C PHE A 463 -5.14 15.16 -3.41
N SER A 464 -5.92 14.30 -2.77
CA SER A 464 -6.27 14.41 -1.35
C SER A 464 -5.19 13.80 -0.44
N SER A 465 -5.27 14.02 0.87
CA SER A 465 -4.30 13.45 1.82
C SER A 465 -4.35 11.91 1.89
N SER A 466 -5.52 11.30 1.70
CA SER A 466 -5.61 9.83 1.63
C SER A 466 -4.96 9.32 0.35
N GLN A 467 -5.24 9.96 -0.78
CA GLN A 467 -4.65 9.59 -2.07
C GLN A 467 -3.13 9.70 -2.07
N LEU A 468 -2.57 10.76 -1.47
CA LEU A 468 -1.13 10.91 -1.33
C LEU A 468 -0.50 9.76 -0.51
N ARG A 469 -1.15 9.32 0.58
CA ARG A 469 -0.67 8.16 1.37
C ARG A 469 -0.71 6.85 0.57
N ASP A 470 -1.59 6.77 -0.42
CA ASP A 470 -1.73 5.63 -1.32
C ASP A 470 -0.97 5.82 -2.64
N ASN A 471 -0.04 6.79 -2.68
CA ASN A 471 0.75 7.14 -3.88
C ASN A 471 -0.13 7.38 -5.11
N SER A 472 -1.27 8.05 -4.94
CA SER A 472 -2.26 8.29 -6.00
C SER A 472 -2.63 9.75 -6.17
N ALA A 473 -3.12 10.09 -7.36
CA ALA A 473 -3.54 11.43 -7.73
C ALA A 473 -4.64 11.42 -8.80
N TRP A 474 -5.29 12.56 -8.98
CA TRP A 474 -6.20 12.83 -10.09
C TRP A 474 -5.46 13.51 -11.24
N MET A 475 -5.82 13.11 -12.46
CA MET A 475 -5.48 13.79 -13.69
C MET A 475 -6.77 14.18 -14.42
N PHE A 476 -6.66 15.17 -15.29
CA PHE A 476 -7.79 15.67 -16.08
C PHE A 476 -7.41 15.86 -17.54
N ALA A 477 -8.26 15.44 -18.46
CA ALA A 477 -8.11 15.72 -19.88
C ALA A 477 -8.86 16.98 -20.27
N SER A 478 -8.12 18.02 -20.66
CA SER A 478 -8.71 19.31 -21.02
C SER A 478 -9.59 19.20 -22.28
N ARG A 479 -10.65 20.01 -22.31
CA ARG A 479 -11.52 20.20 -23.48
C ARG A 479 -11.73 21.70 -23.74
N PRO A 480 -12.27 22.11 -24.89
CA PRO A 480 -12.63 23.51 -25.11
C PRO A 480 -13.49 24.06 -23.96
N GLY A 481 -13.01 25.13 -23.33
CA GLY A 481 -13.68 25.81 -22.22
C GLY A 481 -13.46 25.21 -20.82
N LEU A 482 -12.69 24.12 -20.67
CA LEU A 482 -12.39 23.54 -19.35
C LEU A 482 -11.03 22.84 -19.32
N SER A 483 -10.11 23.35 -18.50
CA SER A 483 -8.79 22.77 -18.22
C SER A 483 -8.62 22.37 -16.76
N ALA A 484 -7.54 21.63 -16.44
CA ALA A 484 -7.22 21.34 -15.05
C ALA A 484 -6.95 22.62 -14.23
N SER A 485 -6.47 23.69 -14.88
CA SER A 485 -6.26 24.98 -14.23
C SER A 485 -7.58 25.65 -13.83
N ASP A 486 -8.57 25.63 -14.73
CA ASP A 486 -9.90 26.22 -14.47
C ASP A 486 -10.59 25.49 -13.31
N ILE A 487 -10.48 24.17 -13.27
CA ILE A 487 -10.98 23.34 -12.17
C ILE A 487 -10.30 23.71 -10.84
N ARG A 488 -8.97 23.93 -10.83
CA ARG A 488 -8.25 24.36 -9.62
C ARG A 488 -8.64 25.78 -9.18
N GLU A 489 -8.93 26.68 -10.10
CA GLU A 489 -9.42 28.02 -9.80
C GLU A 489 -10.83 27.98 -9.18
N TRP A 490 -11.71 27.13 -9.71
CA TRP A 490 -13.05 26.90 -9.15
C TRP A 490 -13.01 26.36 -7.70
N MET A 491 -12.02 25.55 -7.34
CA MET A 491 -11.93 24.98 -5.98
C MET A 491 -11.80 26.01 -4.87
N GLY A 492 -11.23 27.19 -5.18
CA GLY A 492 -11.06 28.28 -4.22
C GLY A 492 -9.80 29.10 -4.46
N ASN A 493 -9.60 30.12 -3.64
CA ASN A 493 -8.46 31.02 -3.76
C ASN A 493 -7.28 30.56 -2.88
N PHE A 494 -6.24 30.03 -3.52
CA PHE A 494 -5.02 29.55 -2.85
C PHE A 494 -3.83 30.51 -2.96
N ARG A 495 -3.99 31.70 -3.57
CA ARG A 495 -2.88 32.62 -3.92
C ARG A 495 -2.04 33.06 -2.71
N ASN A 496 -2.66 33.11 -1.53
CA ASN A 496 -2.00 33.53 -0.28
C ASN A 496 -1.21 32.41 0.43
N ILE A 497 -1.23 31.17 -0.08
CA ILE A 497 -0.57 30.02 0.55
C ILE A 497 0.79 29.78 -0.10
N ARG A 498 1.87 30.25 0.54
CA ARG A 498 3.25 30.11 0.03
C ARG A 498 3.90 28.76 0.34
N ASN A 499 3.49 28.09 1.41
CA ASN A 499 4.05 26.80 1.79
C ASN A 499 3.47 25.68 0.90
N VAL A 500 4.32 24.97 0.16
CA VAL A 500 3.93 23.94 -0.82
C VAL A 500 3.11 22.81 -0.18
N ALA A 501 3.54 22.30 0.98
CA ALA A 501 2.82 21.23 1.67
C ALA A 501 1.43 21.68 2.13
N LYS A 502 1.32 22.92 2.65
CA LYS A 502 0.05 23.52 3.03
C LYS A 502 -0.83 23.74 1.79
N TYR A 503 -0.26 24.26 0.69
CA TYR A 503 -0.96 24.49 -0.58
C TYR A 503 -1.58 23.19 -1.10
N ALA A 504 -0.78 22.13 -1.25
CA ALA A 504 -1.24 20.83 -1.73
C ALA A 504 -2.33 20.26 -0.81
N ALA A 505 -2.15 20.36 0.51
CA ALA A 505 -3.16 19.92 1.48
C ALA A 505 -4.47 20.72 1.42
N ARG A 506 -4.45 22.00 0.98
CA ARG A 506 -5.66 22.82 0.80
C ARG A 506 -6.36 22.55 -0.52
N LEU A 507 -5.60 22.44 -1.60
CA LEU A 507 -6.11 22.05 -2.91
C LEU A 507 -6.80 20.68 -2.87
N GLY A 508 -6.18 19.72 -2.17
CA GLY A 508 -6.70 18.36 -2.03
C GLY A 508 -7.98 18.20 -1.21
N GLN A 509 -8.48 19.24 -0.54
CA GLN A 509 -9.65 19.11 0.33
C GLN A 509 -10.91 18.76 -0.46
N SER A 510 -11.06 19.32 -1.66
CA SER A 510 -12.21 19.11 -2.55
C SER A 510 -12.27 17.69 -3.14
N PHE A 511 -11.16 16.94 -3.07
CA PHE A 511 -11.08 15.53 -3.50
C PHE A 511 -11.28 14.53 -2.36
N SER A 512 -11.69 14.98 -1.17
CA SER A 512 -12.10 14.07 -0.11
C SER A 512 -13.41 13.38 -0.51
N ALA A 513 -13.44 12.05 -0.42
CA ALA A 513 -14.69 11.30 -0.55
C ALA A 513 -15.70 11.84 0.47
N SER A 514 -16.90 12.18 -0.02
CA SER A 514 -17.90 12.89 0.77
C SER A 514 -19.29 12.74 0.18
N THR A 515 -20.30 12.88 1.02
CA THR A 515 -21.71 12.98 0.61
C THR A 515 -22.09 14.45 0.51
N GLU A 516 -22.54 14.88 -0.66
CA GLU A 516 -23.11 16.23 -0.83
C GLU A 516 -24.48 16.28 -0.15
N THR A 517 -24.73 17.37 0.58
CA THR A 517 -25.97 17.51 1.35
C THR A 517 -26.81 18.67 0.83
N LEU A 518 -26.72 19.83 1.46
CA LEU A 518 -27.57 20.99 1.21
C LEU A 518 -26.71 22.22 0.89
N LYS A 519 -27.30 23.16 0.13
CA LYS A 519 -26.71 24.48 -0.07
C LYS A 519 -27.06 25.35 1.14
N VAL A 520 -26.06 26.01 1.71
CA VAL A 520 -26.20 26.91 2.86
C VAL A 520 -25.69 28.27 2.45
N HIS A 521 -26.58 29.23 2.32
CA HIS A 521 -26.22 30.58 1.91
C HIS A 521 -25.43 31.31 3.00
N LYS A 522 -24.63 32.30 2.60
CA LYS A 522 -23.78 33.07 3.53
C LYS A 522 -24.59 33.75 4.65
N TYR A 523 -25.84 34.15 4.39
CA TYR A 523 -26.74 34.75 5.40
C TYR A 523 -27.37 33.73 6.35
N GLU A 524 -27.18 32.43 6.15
CA GLU A 524 -27.61 31.35 7.03
C GLU A 524 -26.45 30.82 7.90
N VAL A 525 -25.24 31.36 7.69
CA VAL A 525 -24.02 31.01 8.41
C VAL A 525 -23.61 32.14 9.35
N HIS A 526 -23.46 31.81 10.63
CA HIS A 526 -22.93 32.72 11.63
C HIS A 526 -21.42 32.52 11.78
N VAL A 527 -20.61 33.55 11.56
CA VAL A 527 -19.17 33.48 11.86
C VAL A 527 -18.93 33.94 13.30
N ILE A 528 -18.55 33.00 14.16
CA ILE A 528 -18.32 33.23 15.59
C ILE A 528 -16.81 33.23 15.93
N PRO A 529 -16.37 33.97 16.96
CA PRO A 529 -14.95 34.04 17.32
C PRO A 529 -14.42 32.72 17.89
N ASP A 530 -13.13 32.45 17.73
CA ASP A 530 -12.48 31.30 18.38
C ASP A 530 -12.40 31.47 19.91
N ILE A 531 -12.61 30.40 20.66
CA ILE A 531 -12.57 30.39 22.13
C ILE A 531 -11.13 30.21 22.60
N LYS A 532 -10.61 31.21 23.33
CA LYS A 532 -9.23 31.21 23.88
C LYS A 532 -9.16 31.26 25.41
N ASN A 533 -10.23 31.70 26.06
CA ASN A 533 -10.36 31.79 27.52
C ASN A 533 -9.15 32.44 28.22
N GLY A 534 -8.66 33.56 27.68
CA GLY A 534 -7.52 34.31 28.24
C GLY A 534 -6.14 33.65 28.04
N THR A 535 -6.07 32.51 27.35
CA THR A 535 -4.82 31.80 27.06
C THR A 535 -4.37 32.03 25.61
N LYS A 536 -3.15 31.59 25.29
CA LYS A 536 -2.64 31.56 23.90
C LYS A 536 -3.27 30.45 23.04
N TYR A 537 -3.98 29.51 23.65
CA TYR A 537 -4.51 28.33 22.97
C TYR A 537 -5.92 28.57 22.43
N VAL A 538 -6.26 27.92 21.32
CA VAL A 538 -7.60 27.96 20.72
C VAL A 538 -8.32 26.65 21.05
N PHE A 539 -9.24 26.69 22.01
CA PHE A 539 -10.03 25.54 22.47
C PHE A 539 -11.00 25.01 21.42
N SER A 540 -11.47 25.91 20.55
CA SER A 540 -12.42 25.61 19.50
C SER A 540 -11.78 25.30 18.13
N ASP A 541 -10.49 24.94 18.09
CA ASP A 541 -9.78 24.78 16.81
C ASP A 541 -10.41 23.68 15.95
N GLY A 542 -11.05 24.09 14.86
CA GLY A 542 -11.71 23.19 13.93
C GLY A 542 -13.09 22.70 14.39
N ILE A 543 -13.72 23.32 15.39
CA ILE A 543 -15.04 22.95 15.91
C ILE A 543 -16.02 24.13 15.78
N GLY A 544 -17.19 23.86 15.22
CA GLY A 544 -18.34 24.78 15.15
C GLY A 544 -19.63 24.09 15.57
N THR A 545 -20.77 24.73 15.31
CA THR A 545 -22.10 24.17 15.63
C THR A 545 -23.03 24.12 14.42
N ILE A 546 -24.02 23.23 14.50
CA ILE A 546 -25.13 23.07 13.56
C ILE A 546 -26.45 23.11 14.35
N SER A 547 -27.45 23.85 13.89
CA SER A 547 -28.78 23.85 14.55
C SER A 547 -29.43 22.47 14.46
N ALA A 548 -30.23 22.09 15.47
CA ALA A 548 -30.93 20.80 15.49
C ALA A 548 -31.79 20.54 14.23
N ASP A 549 -32.58 21.53 13.81
CA ASP A 549 -33.46 21.40 12.62
C ASP A 549 -32.65 21.12 11.35
N PHE A 550 -31.58 21.89 11.13
CA PHE A 550 -30.72 21.70 9.97
C PHE A 550 -29.93 20.38 10.03
N ALA A 551 -29.53 19.92 11.21
CA ALA A 551 -28.89 18.61 11.38
C ALA A 551 -29.82 17.47 10.95
N ASP A 552 -31.12 17.56 11.24
CA ASP A 552 -32.13 16.59 10.79
C ASP A 552 -32.28 16.59 9.26
N GLU A 553 -32.35 17.76 8.63
CA GLU A 553 -32.36 17.89 7.16
C GLU A 553 -31.11 17.25 6.51
N VAL A 554 -29.93 17.53 7.07
CA VAL A 554 -28.65 16.95 6.63
C VAL A 554 -28.66 15.43 6.78
N SER A 555 -29.20 14.92 7.90
CA SER A 555 -29.27 13.47 8.19
C SER A 555 -30.14 12.73 7.19
N LYS A 556 -31.31 13.28 6.86
CA LYS A 556 -32.21 12.75 5.82
C LYS A 556 -31.51 12.69 4.46
N LYS A 557 -30.75 13.72 4.10
CA LYS A 557 -29.98 13.76 2.85
C LYS A 557 -28.83 12.75 2.82
N CYS A 558 -28.22 12.46 3.97
CA CYS A 558 -27.27 11.37 4.16
C CYS A 558 -27.92 9.97 4.23
N LYS A 559 -29.24 9.85 3.96
CA LYS A 559 -30.02 8.60 4.05
C LYS A 559 -30.02 7.96 5.44
N LEU A 560 -29.83 8.78 6.49
CA LEU A 560 -29.92 8.37 7.89
C LEU A 560 -31.35 8.54 8.37
N ALA A 561 -32.23 7.62 8.01
CA ALA A 561 -33.66 7.72 8.32
C ALA A 561 -34.00 7.40 9.79
N ARG A 562 -33.09 6.75 10.53
CA ARG A 562 -33.36 6.20 11.87
C ARG A 562 -32.96 7.12 13.02
N PHE A 563 -32.01 8.02 12.80
CA PHE A 563 -31.52 8.94 13.84
C PHE A 563 -30.77 10.12 13.23
N THR A 564 -30.68 11.20 13.99
CA THR A 564 -29.89 12.39 13.68
C THR A 564 -28.57 12.34 14.44
N PRO A 565 -27.41 12.25 13.78
CA PRO A 565 -26.10 12.28 14.45
C PRO A 565 -25.86 13.59 15.21
N SER A 566 -25.29 13.50 16.40
CA SER A 566 -24.95 14.67 17.23
C SER A 566 -23.77 15.49 16.68
N ALA A 567 -22.94 14.92 15.80
CA ALA A 567 -21.83 15.64 15.18
C ALA A 567 -21.53 15.18 13.75
N PHE A 568 -21.05 16.10 12.93
CA PHE A 568 -20.68 15.88 11.54
C PHE A 568 -19.28 16.41 11.26
N GLN A 569 -18.46 15.62 10.57
CA GLN A 569 -17.23 16.09 9.96
C GLN A 569 -17.55 16.70 8.59
N ILE A 570 -17.29 17.99 8.43
CA ILE A 570 -17.79 18.74 7.26
C ILE A 570 -16.69 19.35 6.39
N ARG A 571 -17.07 19.65 5.15
CA ARG A 571 -16.43 20.65 4.28
C ARG A 571 -17.50 21.61 3.78
N TYR A 572 -17.26 22.91 3.90
CA TYR A 572 -18.17 23.96 3.44
C TYR A 572 -17.35 25.12 2.90
N GLY A 573 -17.40 25.42 1.60
CA GLY A 573 -16.45 26.35 0.98
C GLY A 573 -15.00 25.94 1.31
N GLY A 574 -14.23 26.87 1.89
CA GLY A 574 -12.89 26.60 2.43
C GLY A 574 -12.83 26.25 3.92
N TYR A 575 -13.97 26.07 4.58
CA TYR A 575 -14.08 25.62 5.96
C TYR A 575 -13.91 24.10 6.07
N LYS A 576 -13.13 23.68 7.07
CA LYS A 576 -12.90 22.27 7.43
C LYS A 576 -12.93 22.12 8.95
N GLY A 577 -13.73 21.17 9.43
CA GLY A 577 -13.82 20.88 10.85
C GLY A 577 -14.91 19.87 11.19
N VAL A 578 -15.29 19.86 12.46
CA VAL A 578 -16.45 19.15 13.00
C VAL A 578 -17.50 20.20 13.40
N VAL A 579 -18.77 19.93 13.14
CA VAL A 579 -19.89 20.70 13.69
C VAL A 579 -20.74 19.79 14.57
N ALA A 580 -21.08 20.26 15.76
CA ALA A 580 -21.92 19.56 16.71
C ALA A 580 -23.30 20.21 16.84
N ILE A 581 -24.32 19.43 17.17
CA ILE A 581 -25.67 19.94 17.36
C ILE A 581 -25.69 20.93 18.53
N ASP A 582 -26.16 22.13 18.24
CA ASP A 582 -26.57 23.12 19.24
C ASP A 582 -28.11 23.26 19.18
N PRO A 583 -28.84 22.69 20.15
CA PRO A 583 -30.30 22.77 20.19
C PRO A 583 -30.84 24.20 20.33
N THR A 584 -29.99 25.16 20.73
CA THR A 584 -30.39 26.56 20.97
C THR A 584 -30.08 27.48 19.80
N SER A 585 -29.33 27.01 18.80
CA SER A 585 -28.93 27.83 17.64
C SER A 585 -30.06 27.96 16.62
N HIS A 586 -30.34 29.19 16.21
CA HIS A 586 -31.21 29.50 15.06
C HIS A 586 -30.46 29.59 13.72
N TRP A 587 -29.12 29.55 13.76
CA TRP A 587 -28.28 29.56 12.57
C TRP A 587 -28.04 28.14 12.09
N LYS A 588 -28.17 27.89 10.77
CA LYS A 588 -27.90 26.58 10.18
C LYS A 588 -26.50 26.10 10.53
N LEU A 589 -25.50 26.98 10.41
CA LEU A 589 -24.11 26.70 10.81
C LEU A 589 -23.53 27.88 11.56
N SER A 590 -22.83 27.62 12.67
CA SER A 590 -21.94 28.59 13.30
C SER A 590 -20.49 28.15 13.17
N LEU A 591 -19.70 28.90 12.38
CA LEU A 591 -18.34 28.53 11.99
C LEU A 591 -17.31 29.51 12.57
N ARG A 592 -16.08 29.02 12.81
CA ARG A 592 -15.01 29.79 13.44
C ARG A 592 -13.87 30.13 12.48
N GLY A 593 -13.09 31.17 12.81
CA GLY A 593 -11.93 31.59 12.03
C GLY A 593 -10.89 30.47 11.84
N SER A 594 -10.63 29.69 12.89
CA SER A 594 -9.75 28.51 12.86
C SER A 594 -10.19 27.46 11.83
N MET A 595 -11.48 27.35 11.51
CA MET A 595 -12.00 26.38 10.54
C MET A 595 -11.76 26.83 9.09
N SER A 596 -11.66 28.14 8.82
CA SER A 596 -11.45 28.69 7.47
C SER A 596 -10.01 28.49 7.01
N LYS A 597 -9.81 27.66 5.98
CA LYS A 597 -8.46 27.29 5.52
C LYS A 597 -8.02 28.04 4.26
N PHE A 598 -8.98 28.52 3.46
CA PHE A 598 -8.80 29.35 2.27
C PHE A 598 -10.14 30.02 1.89
N PRO A 599 -10.15 31.16 1.20
CA PRO A 599 -11.38 31.76 0.69
C PRO A 599 -12.02 30.95 -0.45
N SER A 600 -13.34 30.81 -0.43
CA SER A 600 -14.12 30.13 -1.48
C SER A 600 -15.56 30.66 -1.49
N ASP A 601 -16.16 30.73 -2.67
CA ASP A 601 -17.57 31.12 -2.84
C ASP A 601 -18.53 29.92 -2.90
N ASN A 602 -18.02 28.70 -2.77
CA ASN A 602 -18.85 27.51 -2.76
C ASN A 602 -19.70 27.44 -1.48
N ILE A 603 -21.01 27.28 -1.65
CA ILE A 603 -22.03 27.27 -0.59
C ILE A 603 -22.57 25.86 -0.30
N THR A 604 -21.98 24.81 -0.87
CA THR A 604 -22.44 23.45 -0.67
C THR A 604 -21.80 22.84 0.58
N LEU A 605 -22.62 22.24 1.43
CA LEU A 605 -22.18 21.46 2.58
C LEU A 605 -21.94 20.01 2.18
N ASP A 606 -20.72 19.52 2.42
CA ASP A 606 -20.36 18.11 2.28
C ASP A 606 -20.10 17.47 3.64
N VAL A 607 -20.69 16.30 3.87
CA VAL A 607 -20.45 15.47 5.05
C VAL A 607 -19.47 14.36 4.69
N LEU A 608 -18.38 14.25 5.45
CA LEU A 608 -17.35 13.23 5.26
C LEU A 608 -17.55 12.05 6.22
N ALA A 609 -18.03 12.34 7.42
CA ALA A 609 -18.33 11.39 8.47
C ALA A 609 -19.32 12.02 9.44
N TYR A 610 -19.94 11.19 10.27
CA TYR A 610 -20.86 11.62 11.32
C TYR A 610 -20.68 10.73 12.56
N SER A 611 -21.11 11.23 13.72
CA SER A 611 -21.06 10.49 14.99
C SER A 611 -21.92 9.23 14.92
N LYS A 612 -21.31 8.06 15.13
CA LYS A 612 -21.96 6.74 15.14
C LYS A 612 -21.14 5.76 15.97
N TYR A 613 -21.71 4.59 16.26
CA TYR A 613 -20.95 3.48 16.83
C TYR A 613 -19.73 3.15 15.95
N GLN A 614 -18.53 3.23 16.53
CA GLN A 614 -17.31 2.76 15.89
C GLN A 614 -16.46 1.95 16.88
N PRO A 615 -16.12 0.69 16.54
CA PRO A 615 -15.30 -0.16 17.40
C PRO A 615 -13.88 0.39 17.53
N CYS A 616 -13.30 0.24 18.73
CA CYS A 616 -11.94 0.63 19.01
C CYS A 616 -10.94 -0.50 18.75
N PHE A 617 -9.81 -0.16 18.15
CA PHE A 617 -8.66 -1.06 18.04
C PHE A 617 -7.39 -0.36 18.53
N LEU A 618 -6.59 -1.08 19.32
CA LEU A 618 -5.19 -0.71 19.52
C LEU A 618 -4.44 -0.87 18.19
N ASN A 619 -3.41 -0.05 18.04
CA ASN A 619 -2.47 -0.12 16.94
C ASN A 619 -1.05 -0.01 17.50
N ARG A 620 -0.04 -0.23 16.64
CA ARG A 620 1.38 -0.15 17.05
C ARG A 620 1.75 1.15 17.77
N GLN A 621 1.20 2.31 17.36
CA GLN A 621 1.52 3.60 17.97
C GLN A 621 0.96 3.68 19.40
N LEU A 622 -0.31 3.31 19.58
CA LEU A 622 -0.96 3.28 20.90
C LEU A 622 -0.26 2.29 21.83
N ILE A 623 0.04 1.08 21.37
CA ILE A 623 0.74 0.07 22.16
C ILE A 623 2.10 0.61 22.63
N THR A 624 2.86 1.22 21.71
CA THR A 624 4.18 1.79 22.04
C THR A 624 4.08 2.88 23.12
N LEU A 625 3.11 3.79 22.98
CA LEU A 625 2.92 4.87 23.95
C LEU A 625 2.40 4.35 25.30
N LEU A 626 1.43 3.43 25.30
CA LEU A 626 0.91 2.83 26.54
C LEU A 626 1.99 2.03 27.27
N SER A 627 2.82 1.27 26.54
CA SER A 627 3.99 0.58 27.11
C SER A 627 4.99 1.57 27.73
N THR A 628 5.30 2.66 27.03
CA THR A 628 6.15 3.74 27.53
C THR A 628 5.58 4.42 28.78
N LEU A 629 4.25 4.53 28.88
CA LEU A 629 3.53 5.07 30.04
C LEU A 629 3.37 4.05 31.19
N GLY A 630 3.91 2.83 31.05
CA GLY A 630 3.98 1.84 32.12
C GLY A 630 2.96 0.70 32.05
N VAL A 631 2.18 0.57 30.97
CA VAL A 631 1.35 -0.63 30.74
C VAL A 631 2.26 -1.80 30.38
N ARG A 632 2.20 -2.89 31.17
CA ARG A 632 3.06 -4.06 30.97
C ARG A 632 2.77 -4.74 29.63
N ASP A 633 3.82 -5.12 28.90
CA ASP A 633 3.70 -5.69 27.55
C ASP A 633 2.87 -6.99 27.52
N ASN A 634 2.91 -7.78 28.60
CA ASN A 634 2.13 -9.01 28.74
C ASN A 634 0.61 -8.80 28.66
N ILE A 635 0.11 -7.60 28.98
CA ILE A 635 -1.30 -7.25 28.83
C ILE A 635 -1.68 -7.22 27.35
N PHE A 636 -0.83 -6.63 26.49
CA PHE A 636 -1.09 -6.61 25.05
C PHE A 636 -1.02 -8.00 24.44
N GLU A 637 -0.11 -8.86 24.91
CA GLU A 637 -0.01 -10.25 24.49
C GLU A 637 -1.28 -11.03 24.86
N LEU A 638 -1.79 -10.88 26.07
CA LEU A 638 -3.05 -11.48 26.51
C LEU A 638 -4.23 -11.01 25.64
N LYS A 639 -4.33 -9.70 25.36
CA LYS A 639 -5.38 -9.16 24.48
C LYS A 639 -5.25 -9.67 23.05
N GLN A 640 -4.03 -9.83 22.55
CA GLN A 640 -3.79 -10.44 21.24
C GLN A 640 -4.26 -11.91 21.20
N GLN A 641 -3.97 -12.69 22.25
CA GLN A 641 -4.42 -14.08 22.38
C GLN A 641 -5.95 -14.19 22.45
N GLU A 642 -6.62 -13.30 23.17
CA GLU A 642 -8.09 -13.22 23.22
C GLU A 642 -8.69 -13.05 21.82
N VAL A 643 -8.14 -12.11 21.03
CA VAL A 643 -8.58 -11.88 19.64
C VAL A 643 -8.34 -13.10 18.76
N VAL A 644 -7.18 -13.76 18.86
CA VAL A 644 -6.88 -14.99 18.10
C VAL A 644 -7.88 -16.10 18.46
N LYS A 645 -8.21 -16.25 19.75
CA LYS A 645 -9.19 -17.24 20.21
C LYS A 645 -10.58 -16.95 19.64
N GLN A 646 -11.02 -15.69 19.62
CA GLN A 646 -12.29 -15.31 18.98
C GLN A 646 -12.29 -15.61 17.47
N LEU A 647 -11.22 -15.24 16.76
CA LEU A 647 -11.10 -15.51 15.32
C LEU A 647 -11.05 -17.01 15.00
N ASN A 648 -10.51 -17.86 15.87
CA ASN A 648 -10.54 -19.30 15.66
C ASN A 648 -11.93 -19.90 15.89
N ARG A 649 -12.74 -19.34 16.79
CA ARG A 649 -14.13 -19.79 16.99
C ARG A 649 -15.03 -19.44 15.81
N MET A 650 -14.72 -18.38 15.06
CA MET A 650 -15.55 -17.93 13.93
C MET A 650 -15.70 -18.98 12.81
N VAL A 651 -14.76 -19.93 12.69
CA VAL A 651 -14.81 -20.96 11.64
C VAL A 651 -15.57 -22.22 12.06
N THR A 652 -16.03 -22.29 13.31
CA THR A 652 -16.75 -23.45 13.85
C THR A 652 -18.08 -23.07 14.49
N GLU A 653 -18.17 -21.89 15.11
CA GLU A 653 -19.33 -21.45 15.88
C GLU A 653 -20.11 -20.35 15.14
N PRO A 654 -21.39 -20.56 14.78
CA PRO A 654 -22.17 -19.58 14.04
C PRO A 654 -22.27 -18.21 14.72
N GLN A 655 -22.51 -18.16 16.04
CA GLN A 655 -22.63 -16.90 16.76
C GLN A 655 -21.31 -16.13 16.79
N ALA A 656 -20.18 -16.80 17.04
CA ALA A 656 -18.87 -16.17 17.01
C ALA A 656 -18.52 -15.65 15.61
N ALA A 657 -19.00 -16.32 14.55
CA ALA A 657 -18.88 -15.85 13.18
C ALA A 657 -19.67 -14.56 12.96
N ILE A 658 -20.92 -14.50 13.42
CA ILE A 658 -21.76 -13.29 13.33
C ILE A 658 -21.09 -12.14 14.06
N ASP A 659 -20.67 -12.32 15.31
CA ASP A 659 -20.03 -11.28 16.12
C ASP A 659 -18.75 -10.76 15.44
N ALA A 660 -17.94 -11.66 14.85
CA ALA A 660 -16.72 -11.28 14.14
C ALA A 660 -17.00 -10.54 12.83
N ILE A 661 -18.07 -10.91 12.11
CA ILE A 661 -18.52 -10.25 10.88
C ILE A 661 -19.05 -8.84 11.20
N GLU A 662 -19.73 -8.66 12.33
CA GLU A 662 -20.25 -7.35 12.74
C GLU A 662 -19.16 -6.31 13.03
N LEU A 663 -17.93 -6.76 13.34
CA LEU A 663 -16.76 -5.91 13.49
C LEU A 663 -16.09 -5.53 12.14
N MET A 664 -16.60 -6.06 11.03
CA MET A 664 -16.10 -5.77 9.68
C MET A 664 -16.91 -4.65 9.02
N PRO A 665 -16.31 -3.91 8.06
CA PRO A 665 -17.09 -3.02 7.21
C PRO A 665 -18.19 -3.81 6.51
N MET A 666 -19.45 -3.40 6.72
CA MET A 666 -20.60 -4.03 6.08
C MET A 666 -20.53 -3.84 4.56
N GLY A 667 -20.69 -4.92 3.82
CA GLY A 667 -20.86 -4.97 2.38
C GLY A 667 -21.75 -6.14 1.98
N GLU A 668 -22.04 -6.29 0.69
CA GLU A 668 -22.92 -7.35 0.19
C GLU A 668 -22.47 -8.74 0.63
N ILE A 669 -21.17 -9.03 0.51
CA ILE A 669 -20.62 -10.33 0.91
C ILE A 669 -20.81 -10.58 2.41
N THR A 670 -20.56 -9.60 3.29
CA THR A 670 -20.76 -9.78 4.73
C THR A 670 -22.22 -9.96 5.09
N ASN A 671 -23.13 -9.29 4.38
CA ASN A 671 -24.58 -9.45 4.56
C ASN A 671 -25.03 -10.85 4.16
N VAL A 672 -24.60 -11.33 2.98
CA VAL A 672 -24.90 -12.69 2.51
C VAL A 672 -24.38 -13.73 3.50
N VAL A 673 -23.13 -13.59 3.97
CA VAL A 673 -22.56 -14.52 4.97
C VAL A 673 -23.36 -14.49 6.28
N LYS A 674 -23.75 -13.30 6.74
CA LYS A 674 -24.59 -13.15 7.95
C LYS A 674 -25.94 -13.82 7.77
N GLU A 675 -26.60 -13.63 6.63
CA GLU A 675 -27.87 -14.25 6.30
C GLU A 675 -27.76 -15.78 6.22
N LEU A 676 -26.71 -16.32 5.60
CA LEU A 676 -26.44 -17.75 5.58
C LEU A 676 -26.33 -18.32 7.01
N LEU A 677 -25.58 -17.65 7.88
CA LEU A 677 -25.45 -18.05 9.28
C LEU A 677 -26.79 -17.99 10.03
N LEU A 678 -27.58 -16.93 9.81
CA LEU A 678 -28.91 -16.77 10.42
C LEU A 678 -29.93 -17.81 9.91
N CYS A 679 -29.79 -18.26 8.65
CA CYS A 679 -30.57 -19.36 8.08
C CYS A 679 -30.16 -20.75 8.59
N GLY A 680 -29.13 -20.85 9.44
CA GLY A 680 -28.70 -22.09 10.08
C GLY A 680 -27.60 -22.85 9.34
N TYR A 681 -27.00 -22.28 8.29
CA TYR A 681 -25.82 -22.89 7.67
C TYR A 681 -24.64 -22.89 8.64
N LYS A 682 -23.95 -24.03 8.73
CA LYS A 682 -22.83 -24.21 9.66
C LYS A 682 -21.48 -23.85 9.01
N PRO A 683 -20.63 -23.06 9.70
CA PRO A 683 -19.30 -22.65 9.23
C PRO A 683 -18.38 -23.77 8.71
N ASP A 684 -18.46 -24.97 9.30
CA ASP A 684 -17.59 -26.10 9.07
C ASP A 684 -18.19 -27.17 8.14
N VAL A 685 -19.45 -27.00 7.74
CA VAL A 685 -20.18 -27.96 6.90
C VAL A 685 -20.37 -27.44 5.48
N GLU A 686 -20.76 -26.17 5.31
CA GLU A 686 -21.03 -25.60 3.99
C GLU A 686 -19.72 -25.09 3.37
N PRO A 687 -19.25 -25.66 2.23
CA PRO A 687 -17.93 -25.37 1.69
C PRO A 687 -17.70 -23.89 1.33
N TYR A 688 -18.71 -23.21 0.79
CA TYR A 688 -18.57 -21.81 0.38
C TYR A 688 -18.42 -20.88 1.59
N LEU A 689 -19.27 -21.05 2.61
CA LEU A 689 -19.23 -20.37 3.88
C LEU A 689 -17.91 -20.62 4.61
N SER A 690 -17.47 -21.89 4.66
CA SER A 690 -16.20 -22.26 5.28
C SER A 690 -15.02 -21.53 4.63
N MET A 691 -14.96 -21.53 3.29
CA MET A 691 -13.91 -20.85 2.54
C MET A 691 -13.91 -19.33 2.80
N ILE A 692 -15.08 -18.69 2.83
CA ILE A 692 -15.19 -17.25 3.12
C ILE A 692 -14.75 -16.94 4.54
N LEU A 693 -15.23 -17.69 5.54
CA LEU A 693 -14.87 -17.48 6.94
C LEU A 693 -13.39 -17.70 7.19
N GLN A 694 -12.78 -18.71 6.56
CA GLN A 694 -11.34 -18.93 6.59
C GLN A 694 -10.57 -17.76 5.97
N THR A 695 -11.07 -17.22 4.85
CA THR A 695 -10.47 -16.04 4.19
C THR A 695 -10.54 -14.80 5.09
N PHE A 696 -11.69 -14.56 5.72
CA PHE A 696 -11.87 -13.49 6.70
C PHE A 696 -10.95 -13.66 7.90
N ARG A 697 -10.86 -14.86 8.47
CA ARG A 697 -9.92 -15.19 9.55
C ARG A 697 -8.48 -14.91 9.14
N ALA A 698 -8.05 -15.38 7.97
CA ALA A 698 -6.70 -15.15 7.46
C ALA A 698 -6.39 -13.65 7.30
N SER A 699 -7.34 -12.88 6.75
CA SER A 699 -7.22 -11.43 6.60
C SER A 699 -7.07 -10.72 7.96
N LYS A 700 -7.88 -11.08 8.96
CA LYS A 700 -7.80 -10.49 10.32
C LYS A 700 -6.52 -10.88 11.07
N LEU A 701 -6.08 -12.13 10.93
CA LEU A 701 -4.79 -12.56 11.48
C LEU A 701 -3.62 -11.82 10.80
N LEU A 702 -3.72 -11.53 9.50
CA LEU A 702 -2.73 -10.73 8.80
C LEU A 702 -2.72 -9.28 9.31
N GLU A 703 -3.88 -8.65 9.53
CA GLU A 703 -3.96 -7.31 10.16
C GLU A 703 -3.35 -7.32 11.57
N LEU A 704 -3.62 -8.36 12.36
CA LEU A 704 -3.06 -8.52 13.70
C LEU A 704 -1.52 -8.63 13.66
N LYS A 705 -0.98 -9.44 12.74
CA LYS A 705 0.47 -9.61 12.53
C LYS A 705 1.14 -8.34 12.01
N THR A 706 0.53 -7.67 11.03
CA THR A 706 1.16 -6.57 10.28
C THR A 706 0.89 -5.19 10.86
N LYS A 707 -0.19 -5.02 11.64
CA LYS A 707 -0.61 -3.71 12.18
C LYS A 707 -0.86 -3.73 13.69
N SER A 708 -0.81 -4.89 14.33
CA SER A 708 -1.15 -5.07 15.76
C SER A 708 -2.54 -4.52 16.07
N ARG A 709 -3.50 -4.75 15.15
CA ARG A 709 -4.89 -4.26 15.24
C ARG A 709 -5.68 -5.09 16.26
N ILE A 710 -5.53 -4.80 17.55
CA ILE A 710 -6.16 -5.55 18.65
C ILE A 710 -7.48 -4.89 19.01
N PHE A 711 -8.59 -5.62 18.91
CA PHE A 711 -9.92 -5.11 19.26
C PHE A 711 -10.08 -4.91 20.77
N ILE A 712 -10.70 -3.79 21.18
CA ILE A 712 -10.98 -3.46 22.58
C ILE A 712 -12.50 -3.34 22.78
N PRO A 713 -13.17 -4.32 23.41
CA PRO A 713 -14.63 -4.39 23.50
C PRO A 713 -15.33 -3.20 24.15
N GLU A 714 -14.82 -2.66 25.26
CA GLU A 714 -15.38 -1.45 25.90
C GLU A 714 -14.73 -0.16 25.38
N GLY A 715 -13.89 -0.27 24.35
CA GLY A 715 -13.31 0.89 23.68
C GLY A 715 -14.21 1.40 22.56
N ARG A 716 -14.18 2.71 22.32
CA ARG A 716 -14.91 3.34 21.21
C ARG A 716 -14.01 4.31 20.46
N ALA A 717 -14.13 4.37 19.14
CA ALA A 717 -13.64 5.49 18.35
C ALA A 717 -14.79 6.50 18.22
N MET A 718 -14.55 7.77 18.56
CA MET A 718 -15.58 8.80 18.63
C MET A 718 -15.08 10.14 18.12
N MET A 719 -16.00 10.99 17.63
CA MET A 719 -15.65 12.36 17.26
C MET A 719 -15.48 13.22 18.51
N GLY A 720 -14.51 14.14 18.51
CA GLY A 720 -14.38 15.12 19.57
C GLY A 720 -15.22 16.37 19.29
N CYS A 721 -15.95 16.81 20.29
CA CYS A 721 -16.79 18.00 20.28
C CYS A 721 -16.39 18.95 21.40
N LEU A 722 -16.85 20.19 21.32
CA LEU A 722 -16.63 21.20 22.35
C LEU A 722 -17.90 21.39 23.18
N ASP A 723 -17.75 21.52 24.50
CA ASP A 723 -18.83 21.93 25.38
C ASP A 723 -19.09 23.43 25.20
N GLU A 724 -20.08 23.78 24.37
CA GLU A 724 -20.53 25.16 24.16
C GLU A 724 -21.29 25.71 25.38
N THR A 725 -21.78 24.85 26.29
CA THR A 725 -22.60 25.22 27.45
C THR A 725 -21.79 25.70 28.66
N ARG A 726 -20.46 25.45 28.66
CA ARG A 726 -19.52 25.79 29.76
C ARG A 726 -19.83 25.06 31.07
N THR A 727 -20.41 23.86 31.00
CA THR A 727 -20.75 23.05 32.17
C THR A 727 -19.58 22.18 32.64
N LEU A 728 -18.71 21.74 31.73
CA LEU A 728 -17.57 20.86 32.05
C LEU A 728 -16.36 21.65 32.55
N LYS A 729 -15.71 21.15 33.60
CA LYS A 729 -14.44 21.70 34.14
C LYS A 729 -13.23 21.09 33.42
N TYR A 730 -12.08 21.70 33.62
CA TYR A 730 -10.82 21.15 33.10
C TYR A 730 -10.53 19.77 33.68
N GLY A 731 -10.31 18.79 32.80
CA GLY A 731 -10.10 17.38 33.18
C GLY A 731 -11.36 16.52 33.15
N GLU A 732 -12.55 17.13 33.03
CA GLU A 732 -13.82 16.42 32.86
C GLU A 732 -14.17 16.26 31.38
N VAL A 733 -14.95 15.24 31.02
CA VAL A 733 -15.54 15.03 29.70
C VAL A 733 -16.96 14.48 29.83
N PHE A 734 -17.83 14.72 28.85
CA PHE A 734 -19.12 14.05 28.74
C PHE A 734 -19.09 13.02 27.61
N ILE A 735 -19.64 11.84 27.88
CA ILE A 735 -19.63 10.71 26.95
C ILE A 735 -20.93 9.92 27.09
N GLN A 736 -21.66 9.82 25.98
CA GLN A 736 -22.79 8.92 25.83
C GLN A 736 -22.58 8.09 24.55
N ALA A 737 -22.69 6.78 24.66
CA ALA A 737 -22.39 5.84 23.57
C ALA A 737 -23.54 4.87 23.34
N SER A 738 -23.64 4.33 22.12
CA SER A 738 -24.53 3.23 21.83
C SER A 738 -23.85 1.86 21.90
N ASN A 739 -24.64 0.84 22.22
CA ASN A 739 -24.18 -0.56 22.35
C ASN A 739 -23.98 -1.25 21.00
N SER A 740 -24.65 -0.80 19.95
CA SER A 740 -24.57 -1.40 18.61
C SER A 740 -24.79 -0.36 17.52
N ALA A 741 -24.54 -0.78 16.27
CA ALA A 741 -24.81 0.03 15.09
C ALA A 741 -26.29 0.43 14.92
N ASN A 742 -27.23 -0.23 15.62
CA ASN A 742 -28.66 0.07 15.53
C ASN A 742 -29.09 1.28 16.39
N ASP A 743 -28.18 1.86 17.18
CA ASP A 743 -28.35 3.09 17.98
C ASP A 743 -29.55 3.12 18.95
N SER A 744 -30.20 1.97 19.18
CA SER A 744 -31.43 1.83 19.98
C SER A 744 -31.18 1.77 21.49
N ASP A 745 -29.96 1.41 21.90
CA ASP A 745 -29.59 1.24 23.30
C ASP A 745 -28.35 2.10 23.61
N LYS A 746 -28.59 3.15 24.41
CA LYS A 746 -27.62 4.22 24.73
C LYS A 746 -27.31 4.20 26.21
N PHE A 747 -26.05 4.39 26.56
CA PHE A 747 -25.60 4.46 27.94
C PHE A 747 -24.63 5.63 28.14
N VAL A 748 -24.67 6.21 29.34
CA VAL A 748 -23.74 7.27 29.76
C VAL A 748 -22.52 6.61 30.39
N VAL A 749 -21.34 7.07 30.01
CA VAL A 749 -20.07 6.65 30.63
C VAL A 749 -19.75 7.60 31.78
N THR A 750 -19.45 7.04 32.95
CA THR A 750 -19.00 7.80 34.13
C THR A 750 -17.72 7.20 34.70
N GLY A 751 -16.93 8.02 35.39
CA GLY A 751 -15.65 7.61 35.98
C GLY A 751 -14.45 7.83 35.07
N LYS A 752 -13.29 7.28 35.44
CA LYS A 752 -12.04 7.52 34.73
C LYS A 752 -12.00 6.86 33.36
N VAL A 753 -11.61 7.62 32.36
CA VAL A 753 -11.46 7.17 30.97
C VAL A 753 -10.09 7.52 30.41
N VAL A 754 -9.57 6.66 29.54
CA VAL A 754 -8.37 6.95 28.76
C VAL A 754 -8.78 7.44 27.38
N VAL A 755 -8.26 8.60 27.01
CA VAL A 755 -8.57 9.31 25.78
C VAL A 755 -7.27 9.47 24.99
N ALA A 756 -7.26 9.00 23.75
CA ALA A 756 -6.11 9.13 22.86
C ALA A 756 -6.50 9.72 21.50
N LYS A 757 -5.63 10.53 20.91
CA LYS A 757 -5.80 11.10 19.56
C LYS A 757 -5.11 10.23 18.52
N ASN A 758 -5.80 9.76 17.50
CA ASN A 758 -5.18 8.99 16.41
C ASN A 758 -4.86 9.89 15.19
N PRO A 759 -3.62 9.92 14.65
CA PRO A 759 -2.40 9.23 15.11
C PRO A 759 -1.78 9.85 16.37
N CYS A 760 -1.21 8.99 17.23
CA CYS A 760 -0.51 9.39 18.45
C CYS A 760 1.01 9.41 18.18
N LEU A 761 1.69 10.48 18.54
CA LEU A 761 3.15 10.60 18.35
C LEU A 761 3.89 10.97 19.64
N HIS A 762 3.20 11.56 20.61
CA HIS A 762 3.77 11.97 21.89
C HIS A 762 3.03 11.29 23.05
N PRO A 763 3.69 10.93 24.17
CA PRO A 763 3.01 10.36 25.33
C PRO A 763 1.84 11.21 25.86
N GLY A 764 1.95 12.54 25.73
CA GLY A 764 0.89 13.49 26.06
C GLY A 764 -0.34 13.47 25.13
N ASP A 765 -0.31 12.73 24.02
CA ASP A 765 -1.49 12.47 23.16
C ASP A 765 -2.44 11.43 23.79
N ILE A 766 -2.03 10.82 24.91
CA ILE A 766 -2.86 9.97 25.76
C ILE A 766 -3.11 10.69 27.09
N ARG A 767 -4.38 10.85 27.45
CA ARG A 767 -4.82 11.52 28.67
C ARG A 767 -5.77 10.64 29.45
N ILE A 768 -5.70 10.73 30.78
CA ILE A 768 -6.71 10.18 31.68
C ILE A 768 -7.61 11.35 32.08
N LEU A 769 -8.92 11.20 31.85
CA LEU A 769 -9.94 12.21 32.13
C LEU A 769 -11.05 11.59 32.97
N GLU A 770 -11.86 12.45 33.59
CA GLU A 770 -13.04 12.03 34.35
C GLU A 770 -14.30 12.19 33.48
N ALA A 771 -14.98 11.09 33.18
CA ALA A 771 -16.27 11.14 32.51
C ALA A 771 -17.38 11.48 33.53
N VAL A 772 -18.09 12.57 33.30
CA VAL A 772 -19.14 13.08 34.19
C VAL A 772 -20.47 13.19 33.45
N TYR A 773 -21.56 12.93 34.17
CA TYR A 773 -22.91 13.12 33.65
C TYR A 773 -23.36 14.57 33.82
N THR A 774 -23.96 15.15 32.77
CA THR A 774 -24.63 16.45 32.84
C THR A 774 -25.85 16.44 31.90
N PRO A 775 -27.06 16.76 32.40
CA PRO A 775 -28.30 16.64 31.62
C PRO A 775 -28.36 17.61 30.44
N VAL A 776 -27.59 18.71 30.48
CA VAL A 776 -27.54 19.71 29.41
C VAL A 776 -26.88 19.15 28.13
N LEU A 777 -26.16 18.03 28.23
CA LEU A 777 -25.47 17.39 27.11
C LEU A 777 -26.11 16.06 26.68
N ASP A 778 -27.31 15.71 27.17
CA ASP A 778 -27.98 14.42 26.87
C ASP A 778 -28.24 14.20 25.35
N HIS A 779 -28.29 15.28 24.57
CA HIS A 779 -28.42 15.24 23.11
C HIS A 779 -27.13 14.81 22.38
N MET A 780 -25.99 14.75 23.08
CA MET A 780 -24.68 14.46 22.51
C MET A 780 -24.37 12.95 22.60
N VAL A 781 -24.49 12.23 21.49
CA VAL A 781 -24.36 10.77 21.43
C VAL A 781 -23.25 10.36 20.46
N ASN A 782 -22.51 9.31 20.79
CA ASN A 782 -21.38 8.76 20.01
C ASN A 782 -20.28 9.79 19.70
N CYS A 783 -20.07 10.73 20.62
CA CYS A 783 -19.03 11.75 20.58
C CYS A 783 -18.48 11.98 22.00
N VAL A 784 -17.27 12.55 22.08
CA VAL A 784 -16.64 12.95 23.34
C VAL A 784 -16.67 14.46 23.41
N VAL A 785 -17.33 15.02 24.42
CA VAL A 785 -17.46 16.46 24.61
C VAL A 785 -16.37 16.95 25.57
N PHE A 786 -15.52 17.85 25.08
CA PHE A 786 -14.41 18.42 25.84
C PHE A 786 -14.76 19.80 26.42
N PRO A 787 -14.25 20.14 27.61
CA PRO A 787 -14.45 21.43 28.23
C PRO A 787 -13.75 22.50 27.42
N GLN A 788 -14.38 23.67 27.32
CA GLN A 788 -13.74 24.84 26.74
C GLN A 788 -12.78 25.55 27.71
N GLN A 789 -12.81 25.22 29.01
CA GLN A 789 -12.05 25.90 30.06
C GLN A 789 -10.78 25.13 30.46
N GLY A 790 -9.71 25.85 30.84
CA GLY A 790 -8.50 25.26 31.39
C GLY A 790 -7.22 26.04 31.07
N PRO A 791 -6.08 25.64 31.66
CA PRO A 791 -4.78 26.27 31.39
C PRO A 791 -4.20 25.92 30.02
N SER A 792 -4.63 24.80 29.41
CA SER A 792 -4.15 24.31 28.11
C SER A 792 -5.20 23.41 27.45
N LEU A 793 -4.99 23.08 26.16
CA LEU A 793 -5.85 22.15 25.43
C LEU A 793 -5.71 20.73 25.99
N ILE A 794 -6.83 20.04 26.19
CA ILE A 794 -6.82 18.62 26.56
C ILE A 794 -6.28 17.79 25.38
N LEU A 795 -6.78 18.03 24.17
CA LEU A 795 -6.29 17.48 22.91
C LEU A 795 -6.38 18.53 21.80
N THR A 796 -5.39 18.60 20.92
CA THR A 796 -5.41 19.47 19.73
C THR A 796 -6.19 18.78 18.60
N SER A 797 -7.16 19.47 17.97
CA SER A 797 -7.89 19.04 16.77
C SER A 797 -8.45 17.59 16.81
N VAL A 798 -9.67 17.43 17.27
CA VAL A 798 -10.17 16.13 17.72
C VAL A 798 -11.09 15.47 16.70
N GLN A 799 -10.50 14.93 15.63
CA GLN A 799 -11.28 14.27 14.56
C GLN A 799 -11.62 12.81 14.87
N GLU A 800 -10.73 12.09 15.55
CA GLU A 800 -10.97 10.73 16.08
C GLU A 800 -10.32 10.60 17.46
N VAL A 801 -11.15 10.34 18.45
CA VAL A 801 -10.80 10.03 19.83
C VAL A 801 -10.95 8.55 20.04
N ILE A 802 -9.94 7.93 20.62
CA ILE A 802 -10.05 6.57 21.12
C ILE A 802 -10.31 6.65 22.62
N LEU A 803 -11.48 6.15 23.01
CA LEU A 803 -11.86 5.94 24.39
C LEU A 803 -11.53 4.50 24.80
N MET A 804 -10.88 4.33 25.94
CA MET A 804 -10.73 3.02 26.59
C MET A 804 -11.15 3.11 28.06
N GLY A 805 -11.91 2.12 28.53
CA GLY A 805 -12.21 1.96 29.95
C GLY A 805 -10.91 1.73 30.75
N THR A 806 -10.74 2.45 31.86
CA THR A 806 -9.53 2.33 32.69
C THR A 806 -9.38 0.94 33.32
N TYR A 807 -10.49 0.25 33.61
CA TYR A 807 -10.46 -1.12 34.13
C TYR A 807 -9.82 -2.13 33.15
N ILE A 808 -9.83 -1.86 31.84
CA ILE A 808 -9.34 -2.78 30.79
C ILE A 808 -7.81 -2.79 30.67
N LEU A 809 -7.16 -1.62 30.77
CA LEU A 809 -5.71 -1.50 30.58
C LEU A 809 -4.92 -2.07 31.77
N PHE A 810 -5.55 -2.18 32.94
CA PHE A 810 -4.88 -2.51 34.21
C PHE A 810 -5.39 -3.80 34.87
N HIS A 811 -6.28 -4.55 34.21
CA HIS A 811 -6.76 -5.84 34.74
C HIS A 811 -5.60 -6.86 34.79
N GLY A 812 -5.16 -7.23 35.99
CA GLY A 812 -4.11 -8.22 36.23
C GLY A 812 -2.99 -7.82 37.19
N THR A 813 -3.10 -6.69 37.89
CA THR A 813 -2.19 -6.32 38.99
C THR A 813 -2.99 -5.85 40.19
N GLN A 814 -3.31 -6.78 41.10
CA GLN A 814 -3.41 -6.47 42.53
C GLN A 814 -1.99 -6.24 43.06
N ILE A 815 -1.33 -5.17 42.63
CA ILE A 815 -0.10 -4.69 43.26
C ILE A 815 -0.24 -3.19 43.40
N SER A 816 -0.55 -2.78 44.65
CA SER A 816 -0.52 -1.42 45.19
C SER A 816 -0.73 -0.28 44.17
N PHE A 817 -2.00 0.09 44.00
CA PHE A 817 -2.44 1.28 43.27
C PHE A 817 -1.74 2.58 43.72
N GLN A 818 -1.09 2.64 44.89
CA GLN A 818 -0.40 3.83 45.39
C GLN A 818 0.94 4.14 44.68
N LEU A 819 1.72 3.14 44.25
CA LEU A 819 3.03 3.40 43.61
C LEU A 819 2.90 3.85 42.15
N VAL A 820 1.96 3.26 41.41
CA VAL A 820 1.66 3.64 40.02
C VAL A 820 0.99 5.01 39.98
N TRP A 821 0.12 5.34 40.95
CA TRP A 821 -0.40 6.70 41.12
C TRP A 821 0.71 7.69 41.45
N TRP A 822 1.65 7.37 42.35
CA TRP A 822 2.72 8.30 42.67
C TRP A 822 3.63 8.54 41.48
N HIS A 823 4.01 7.51 40.71
CA HIS A 823 4.83 7.71 39.51
C HIS A 823 4.08 8.38 38.34
N LEU A 824 2.85 7.99 38.02
CA LEU A 824 2.06 8.67 36.97
C LEU A 824 1.67 10.09 37.39
N TRP A 825 1.29 10.33 38.63
CA TRP A 825 1.02 11.68 39.15
C TRP A 825 2.28 12.53 39.15
N THR A 826 3.44 11.98 39.56
CA THR A 826 4.70 12.74 39.58
C THR A 826 5.18 13.04 38.15
N ILE A 827 5.09 12.09 37.21
CA ILE A 827 5.48 12.28 35.81
C ILE A 827 4.51 13.22 35.08
N LEU A 828 3.19 13.10 35.31
CA LEU A 828 2.18 13.94 34.67
C LEU A 828 2.10 15.35 35.27
N GLN A 829 2.32 15.53 36.58
CA GLN A 829 2.45 16.84 37.22
C GLN A 829 3.75 17.55 36.84
N HIS A 830 4.87 16.83 36.68
CA HIS A 830 6.10 17.45 36.20
C HIS A 830 5.99 17.95 34.75
N GLN A 831 5.20 17.28 33.92
CA GLN A 831 4.96 17.69 32.53
C GLN A 831 3.85 18.74 32.37
N GLN A 832 2.96 18.94 33.35
CA GLN A 832 2.00 20.04 33.35
C GLN A 832 2.58 21.36 33.88
N LYS A 833 3.76 21.34 34.52
CA LYS A 833 4.46 22.53 35.04
C LYS A 833 5.57 23.08 34.12
N HIS A 834 5.82 22.49 32.94
CA HIS A 834 6.83 22.95 31.98
C HIS A 834 6.24 23.30 30.61
#